data_AF-A0A067MK50-F1
#
_entry.id   AF-A0A067MK50-F1
#
_cell.length_a   1.000
_cell.length_b   1.000
_cell.length_c   1.000
_cell.angle_alpha   90.00
_cell.angle_beta   90.00
_cell.angle_gamma   90.00
#
_symmetry.space_group_name_H-M   'P 1'
#
loop_
_entity.id
_entity.type
_entity.pdbx_description
1 polymer ?
#
loop_
_entity_poly.entity_id
_entity_poly.type
_entity_poly.pdbx_seq_one_letter_code
_entity_poly.pdbx_strand_id
1 'polypeptide(L)'
;MNSRDLELMMSSLGLTGNDMQRMANEMFGSPPPGARAVRSPSSDTGDAAIRMFEAARRQAEEDRRLGPGPCPPVHRRSFIEHMIQSRAQMDEMAADDRGMMLQTYVGHERHSSSTPLSSLIKIPFSEMQARRVHTGRYLLCRLATLPSRMIAVQLCAEDPADDVRLLSVYNYPGTRMAIGKVLDTMFPMGAVLAIREPMMKLGANDGRAMIRVDSPSDIVFINPSDSILRGVAWKHSIRVSKPTPRTANEWKDLGNVHFKASQYLAAAVAYSNGLETDPNAYILRLNRAAAYLRLEHFSAALDDATAVLARTPLPVDEEIKARFRVAQAEYGLGKYEAAVTELKACLSLSPNLAELSAWFARCRDRIRESEGRYDWVQMFRDAQIPKRRLDIAEYLGPIKVQPILQRGGGRGVVATRAIKAGELLLVAKPFAASFPDELAKGNFVFAMNFITSIRESPCTSEALSQVFEKIVVDPALAPLIFGLYAGPNYPDPPSEYPPSISTGTRLHNPRIHELDLDTQRIENIYTYNAFNPSALEDDASMARKDTDTPPSALYLLPSLFNHACSGSATWFNFRNVMVIRTTKDLSEGEEITLPYAGGATYLDRQKVLKKHMKICDCWLCDADRKDGEAACRRRKELLARFDSPAPDRDMSVPATRAFLRDMEATYSTTRGPLRPASAKAHHELATAFVIKMQRDPSFGPQGISENIAALECLGVVVQDSGIAGSGESTKDNTTALPIATDIKTPILHPDFCVGVSLMISATFLRLREVQRAKNWIKASFWLESISAGGGWELFRLRRKQTLQDLSLLEFAQSVAAETPDIY
;
A
#
# COMPACT_ATOMS: atom_id res chain seq x y z
N MET A 1 -1.05 -33.77 -11.26
CA MET A 1 -1.95 -34.67 -12.01
C MET A 1 -3.29 -33.96 -12.11
N ASN A 2 -3.85 -33.78 -13.31
CA ASN A 2 -5.13 -33.08 -13.46
C ASN A 2 -6.29 -34.02 -13.05
N SER A 3 -7.50 -33.47 -12.83
CA SER A 3 -8.66 -34.23 -12.35
C SER A 3 -9.05 -35.41 -13.26
N ARG A 4 -8.74 -35.32 -14.55
CA ARG A 4 -9.11 -36.32 -15.57
C ARG A 4 -8.13 -37.49 -15.61
N ASP A 5 -6.85 -37.23 -15.38
CA ASP A 5 -5.81 -38.26 -15.24
C ASP A 5 -6.02 -39.09 -13.97
N LEU A 6 -6.52 -38.46 -12.90
CA LEU A 6 -6.88 -39.13 -11.65
C LEU A 6 -8.09 -40.06 -11.85
N GLU A 7 -9.14 -39.61 -12.55
CA GLU A 7 -10.31 -40.46 -12.87
C GLU A 7 -9.95 -41.66 -13.75
N LEU A 8 -9.06 -41.49 -14.74
CA LEU A 8 -8.59 -42.59 -15.59
C LEU A 8 -7.76 -43.61 -14.81
N MET A 9 -6.92 -43.16 -13.88
CA MET A 9 -6.15 -44.03 -13.00
C MET A 9 -7.04 -44.76 -11.97
N MET A 10 -8.10 -44.09 -11.47
CA MET A 10 -9.08 -44.68 -10.55
C MET A 10 -9.89 -45.78 -11.24
N SER A 11 -10.32 -45.53 -12.49
CA SER A 11 -11.07 -46.51 -13.27
C SER A 11 -10.23 -47.74 -13.64
N SER A 12 -8.92 -47.60 -13.86
CA SER A 12 -8.05 -48.73 -14.22
C SER A 12 -7.69 -49.63 -13.02
N LEU A 13 -7.81 -49.09 -11.81
CA LEU A 13 -7.61 -49.83 -10.55
C LEU A 13 -8.91 -50.42 -9.97
N GLY A 14 -10.05 -50.22 -10.65
CA GLY A 14 -11.36 -50.69 -10.20
C GLY A 14 -11.88 -50.00 -8.93
N LEU A 15 -11.32 -48.84 -8.58
CA LEU A 15 -11.66 -48.10 -7.36
C LEU A 15 -12.80 -47.11 -7.64
N THR A 16 -13.88 -47.23 -6.87
CA THR A 16 -15.00 -46.28 -6.92
C THR A 16 -14.73 -45.08 -6.01
N GLY A 17 -15.44 -43.97 -6.22
CA GLY A 17 -15.35 -42.80 -5.33
C GLY A 17 -15.68 -43.13 -3.86
N ASN A 18 -16.48 -44.17 -3.62
CA ASN A 18 -16.80 -44.65 -2.28
C ASN A 18 -15.64 -45.42 -1.64
N ASP A 19 -14.80 -46.11 -2.42
CA ASP A 19 -13.64 -46.83 -1.89
C ASP A 19 -12.58 -45.85 -1.35
N MET A 20 -12.41 -44.71 -2.02
CA MET A 20 -11.55 -43.61 -1.55
C MET A 20 -12.07 -42.98 -0.25
N GLN A 21 -13.38 -42.75 -0.14
CA GLN A 21 -14.00 -42.22 1.08
C GLN A 21 -13.80 -43.17 2.26
N ARG A 22 -13.85 -44.49 2.00
CA ARG A 22 -13.67 -45.53 2.99
C ARG A 22 -12.20 -45.67 3.43
N MET A 23 -11.26 -45.63 2.49
CA MET A 23 -9.82 -45.59 2.78
C MET A 23 -9.41 -44.31 3.54
N ALA A 24 -10.01 -43.16 3.20
CA ALA A 24 -9.79 -41.90 3.92
C ALA A 24 -10.35 -41.94 5.35
N ASN A 25 -11.52 -42.56 5.56
CA ASN A 25 -12.09 -42.73 6.89
C ASN A 25 -11.30 -43.74 7.75
N GLU A 26 -10.71 -44.77 7.13
CA GLU A 26 -9.85 -45.76 7.81
C GLU A 26 -8.46 -45.19 8.15
N MET A 27 -7.90 -44.27 7.34
CA MET A 27 -6.62 -43.61 7.64
C MET A 27 -6.72 -42.43 8.62
N PHE A 28 -7.83 -41.67 8.60
CA PHE A 28 -7.92 -40.39 9.34
C PHE A 28 -8.94 -40.38 10.48
N GLY A 29 -9.71 -41.46 10.66
CA GLY A 29 -10.73 -41.58 11.71
C GLY A 29 -11.94 -40.67 11.47
N SER A 30 -13.13 -41.15 11.81
CA SER A 30 -14.37 -40.37 11.66
C SER A 30 -14.39 -39.16 12.61
N PRO A 31 -14.80 -37.96 12.15
CA PRO A 31 -14.92 -36.80 13.02
C PRO A 31 -16.14 -36.94 13.96
N PRO A 32 -16.12 -36.30 15.14
CA PRO A 32 -17.23 -36.41 16.09
C PRO A 32 -18.51 -35.76 15.53
N PRO A 33 -19.70 -36.24 15.93
CA PRO A 33 -20.97 -35.72 15.42
C PRO A 33 -21.16 -34.28 15.92
N GLY A 34 -21.09 -33.30 15.01
CA GLY A 34 -21.27 -31.87 15.31
C GLY A 34 -20.47 -30.90 14.45
N ALA A 35 -19.45 -31.38 13.72
CA ALA A 35 -18.69 -30.54 12.80
C ALA A 35 -19.44 -30.35 11.47
N ARG A 36 -20.12 -29.20 11.29
CA ARG A 36 -20.56 -28.76 9.97
C ARG A 36 -19.33 -28.46 9.11
N ALA A 37 -19.22 -29.13 7.97
CA ALA A 37 -18.26 -28.79 6.93
C ALA A 37 -18.46 -27.33 6.50
N VAL A 38 -17.43 -26.51 6.68
CA VAL A 38 -17.39 -25.15 6.15
C VAL A 38 -17.25 -25.26 4.63
N ARG A 39 -18.35 -24.98 3.91
CA ARG A 39 -18.30 -24.78 2.46
C ARG A 39 -17.42 -23.57 2.16
N SER A 40 -16.61 -23.66 1.10
CA SER A 40 -15.79 -22.57 0.57
C SER A 40 -16.66 -21.34 0.26
N PRO A 41 -16.27 -20.12 0.70
CA PRO A 41 -17.06 -18.92 0.49
C PRO A 41 -16.77 -18.33 -0.89
N SER A 42 -17.26 -18.98 -1.95
CA SER A 42 -17.46 -18.30 -3.23
C SER A 42 -18.95 -17.95 -3.36
N SER A 43 -19.23 -16.66 -3.49
CA SER A 43 -20.52 -15.98 -3.78
C SER A 43 -21.39 -15.40 -2.63
N ASP A 44 -21.05 -15.54 -1.34
CA ASP A 44 -21.93 -15.08 -0.23
C ASP A 44 -21.30 -14.05 0.75
N THR A 45 -20.21 -13.38 0.35
CA THR A 45 -19.41 -12.52 1.26
C THR A 45 -19.97 -11.10 1.45
N GLY A 46 -20.75 -10.58 0.50
CA GLY A 46 -21.31 -9.23 0.55
C GLY A 46 -22.33 -9.07 1.68
N ASP A 47 -23.31 -9.97 1.74
CA ASP A 47 -24.42 -9.86 2.69
C ASP A 47 -23.99 -10.13 4.14
N ALA A 48 -23.02 -11.03 4.35
CA ALA A 48 -22.46 -11.27 5.69
C ALA A 48 -21.69 -10.05 6.21
N ALA A 49 -20.87 -9.41 5.38
CA ALA A 49 -20.13 -8.20 5.75
C ALA A 49 -21.08 -7.03 6.02
N ILE A 50 -22.12 -6.85 5.21
CA ILE A 50 -23.16 -5.82 5.42
C ILE A 50 -23.88 -6.04 6.75
N ARG A 51 -24.34 -7.27 7.04
CA ARG A 51 -24.97 -7.60 8.34
C ARG A 51 -24.05 -7.30 9.53
N MET A 52 -22.75 -7.57 9.40
CA MET A 52 -21.76 -7.23 10.42
C MET A 52 -21.61 -5.72 10.60
N PHE A 53 -21.55 -4.94 9.50
CA PHE A 53 -21.53 -3.47 9.56
C PHE A 53 -22.76 -2.92 10.29
N GLU A 54 -23.95 -3.41 9.94
CA GLU A 54 -25.20 -2.99 10.57
C GLU A 54 -25.28 -3.39 12.05
N ALA A 55 -24.78 -4.57 12.42
CA ALA A 55 -24.73 -5.01 13.81
C ALA A 55 -23.79 -4.13 14.64
N ALA A 56 -22.57 -3.88 14.14
CA ALA A 56 -21.60 -3.05 14.85
C ALA A 56 -22.06 -1.58 14.97
N ARG A 57 -22.71 -1.05 13.93
CA ARG A 57 -23.30 0.30 13.97
C ARG A 57 -24.46 0.40 14.97
N ARG A 58 -25.37 -0.60 14.97
CA ARG A 58 -26.46 -0.66 15.96
C ARG A 58 -25.94 -0.74 17.38
N GLN A 59 -24.89 -1.52 17.65
CA GLN A 59 -24.29 -1.61 18.97
C GLN A 59 -23.70 -0.26 19.41
N ALA A 60 -22.99 0.45 18.53
CA ALA A 60 -22.43 1.76 18.85
C ALA A 60 -23.52 2.81 19.12
N GLU A 61 -24.62 2.76 18.36
CA GLU A 61 -25.76 3.65 18.54
C GLU A 61 -26.53 3.34 19.84
N GLU A 62 -26.66 2.06 20.18
CA GLU A 62 -27.23 1.62 21.46
C GLU A 62 -26.37 2.07 22.64
N ASP A 63 -25.04 1.90 22.57
CA ASP A 63 -24.11 2.39 23.60
C ASP A 63 -24.25 3.91 23.79
N ARG A 64 -24.37 4.67 22.68
CA ARG A 64 -24.60 6.12 22.73
C ARG A 64 -25.95 6.46 23.37
N ARG A 65 -27.00 5.70 23.05
CA ARG A 65 -28.35 5.86 23.62
C ARG A 65 -28.37 5.60 25.13
N LEU A 66 -27.70 4.55 25.58
CA LEU A 66 -27.63 4.17 27.00
C LEU A 66 -26.82 5.17 27.84
N GLY A 67 -25.88 5.88 27.22
CA GLY A 67 -25.06 6.89 27.87
C GLY A 67 -24.18 6.35 29.01
N PRO A 68 -23.55 7.25 29.79
CA PRO A 68 -22.69 6.87 30.90
C PRO A 68 -23.42 6.05 31.96
N GLY A 69 -22.81 4.95 32.42
CA GLY A 69 -23.41 4.08 33.44
C GLY A 69 -22.38 3.51 34.43
N PRO A 70 -22.84 2.77 35.45
CA PRO A 70 -21.94 2.15 36.41
C PRO A 70 -21.06 1.08 35.75
N CYS A 71 -19.84 0.92 36.23
CA CYS A 71 -18.94 -0.15 35.82
C CYS A 71 -19.26 -1.44 36.61
N PRO A 72 -19.34 -2.61 35.96
CA PRO A 72 -19.42 -3.88 36.67
C PRO A 72 -18.21 -4.07 37.62
N PRO A 73 -18.42 -4.57 38.85
CA PRO A 73 -17.33 -4.79 39.79
C PRO A 73 -16.43 -5.93 39.32
N VAL A 74 -15.14 -5.84 39.65
CA VAL A 74 -14.13 -6.84 39.27
C VAL A 74 -13.47 -7.39 40.54
N HIS A 75 -13.49 -8.72 40.70
CA HIS A 75 -12.78 -9.36 41.81
C HIS A 75 -11.30 -9.51 41.47
N ARG A 76 -10.43 -8.79 42.19
CA ARG A 76 -9.00 -8.64 41.89
C ARG A 76 -8.28 -9.96 41.62
N ARG A 77 -8.38 -10.92 42.54
CA ARG A 77 -7.65 -12.19 42.46
C ARG A 77 -8.06 -12.99 41.23
N SER A 78 -9.37 -13.18 41.05
CA SER A 78 -9.93 -13.94 39.93
C SER A 78 -9.61 -13.29 38.58
N PHE A 79 -9.59 -11.95 38.54
CA PHE A 79 -9.25 -11.21 37.33
C PHE A 79 -7.77 -11.37 36.96
N ILE A 80 -6.85 -11.25 37.92
CA ILE A 80 -5.42 -11.47 37.69
C ILE A 80 -5.16 -12.91 37.23
N GLU A 81 -5.76 -13.91 37.89
CA GLU A 81 -5.63 -15.32 37.51
C GLU A 81 -6.13 -15.56 36.07
N HIS A 82 -7.27 -14.97 35.71
CA HIS A 82 -7.80 -15.03 34.35
C HIS A 82 -6.89 -14.38 33.31
N MET A 83 -6.29 -13.22 33.62
CA MET A 83 -5.35 -12.54 32.72
C MET A 83 -4.08 -13.36 32.49
N ILE A 84 -3.57 -14.02 33.54
CA ILE A 84 -2.42 -14.93 33.44
C ILE A 84 -2.75 -16.14 32.56
N GLN A 85 -3.91 -16.76 32.75
CA GLN A 85 -4.38 -17.88 31.92
C GLN A 85 -4.59 -17.47 30.47
N SER A 86 -5.20 -16.31 30.23
CA SER A 86 -5.40 -15.77 28.89
C SER A 86 -4.07 -15.51 28.18
N ARG A 87 -3.06 -14.96 28.89
CA ARG A 87 -1.71 -14.80 28.33
C ARG A 87 -1.09 -16.15 27.94
N ALA A 88 -1.20 -17.16 28.80
CA ALA A 88 -0.67 -18.49 28.51
C ALA A 88 -1.33 -19.11 27.26
N GLN A 89 -2.66 -19.04 27.16
CA GLN A 89 -3.41 -19.50 25.99
C GLN A 89 -2.98 -18.77 24.71
N MET A 90 -2.78 -17.45 24.77
CA MET A 90 -2.33 -16.69 23.60
C MET A 90 -0.89 -17.01 23.19
N ASP A 91 0.00 -17.25 24.15
CA ASP A 91 1.37 -17.68 23.86
C ASP A 91 1.38 -19.10 23.24
N GLU A 92 0.51 -20.01 23.68
CA GLU A 92 0.31 -21.34 23.07
C GLU A 92 -0.25 -21.23 21.65
N MET A 93 -1.30 -20.41 21.44
CA MET A 93 -1.88 -20.18 20.12
C MET A 93 -0.89 -19.52 19.16
N ALA A 94 -0.05 -18.60 19.65
CA ALA A 94 0.99 -17.98 18.84
C ALA A 94 2.11 -18.95 18.45
N ALA A 95 2.29 -20.04 19.20
CA ALA A 95 3.22 -21.12 18.86
C ALA A 95 2.61 -22.15 17.88
N ASP A 96 1.29 -22.17 17.71
CA ASP A 96 0.58 -23.03 16.75
C ASP A 96 0.57 -22.36 15.35
N ASP A 97 1.08 -23.06 14.33
CA ASP A 97 1.22 -22.54 12.96
C ASP A 97 -0.14 -22.41 12.22
N ARG A 98 -1.25 -22.74 12.90
CA ARG A 98 -2.63 -22.64 12.36
C ARG A 98 -3.08 -21.21 12.10
N GLY A 99 -2.46 -20.21 12.72
CA GLY A 99 -2.74 -18.80 12.47
C GLY A 99 -4.07 -18.29 13.01
N MET A 100 -4.13 -16.99 13.33
CA MET A 100 -5.29 -16.29 13.85
C MET A 100 -5.79 -15.21 12.89
N MET A 101 -7.07 -15.31 12.52
CA MET A 101 -7.77 -14.25 11.79
C MET A 101 -8.48 -13.33 12.79
N LEU A 102 -8.07 -12.07 12.81
CA LEU A 102 -8.58 -11.04 13.70
C LEU A 102 -9.33 -9.95 12.93
N GLN A 103 -10.37 -9.41 13.56
CA GLN A 103 -11.17 -8.32 12.98
C GLN A 103 -10.97 -7.03 13.78
N THR A 104 -10.77 -5.91 13.08
CA THR A 104 -10.74 -4.56 13.65
C THR A 104 -11.73 -3.65 12.92
N TYR A 105 -11.87 -2.41 13.40
CA TYR A 105 -12.77 -1.40 12.85
C TYR A 105 -11.99 -0.11 12.56
N VAL A 106 -12.35 0.56 11.47
CA VAL A 106 -11.79 1.85 11.04
C VAL A 106 -12.94 2.83 10.84
N GLY A 107 -12.74 4.10 11.23
CA GLY A 107 -13.74 5.15 11.01
C GLY A 107 -14.87 5.22 12.04
N HIS A 108 -14.78 4.46 13.14
CA HIS A 108 -15.61 4.73 14.33
C HIS A 108 -14.97 5.84 15.19
N GLU A 109 -15.76 6.45 16.06
CA GLU A 109 -15.31 7.50 16.97
C GLU A 109 -14.15 7.01 17.85
N ARG A 110 -12.99 7.68 17.76
CA ARG A 110 -11.82 7.42 18.61
C ARG A 110 -11.63 8.57 19.57
N HIS A 111 -10.94 8.29 20.67
CA HIS A 111 -10.47 9.33 21.56
C HIS A 111 -8.94 9.45 21.47
N SER A 112 -8.48 10.70 21.42
CA SER A 112 -7.09 11.11 21.60
C SER A 112 -7.05 12.39 22.43
N SER A 113 -6.19 12.46 23.45
CA SER A 113 -6.05 13.64 24.29
C SER A 113 -5.05 14.63 23.69
N SER A 114 -5.43 15.91 23.67
CA SER A 114 -4.51 17.04 23.43
C SER A 114 -4.17 17.82 24.70
N THR A 115 -4.68 17.38 25.86
CA THR A 115 -4.47 18.07 27.13
C THR A 115 -3.18 17.56 27.78
N PRO A 116 -2.23 18.43 28.16
CA PRO A 116 -1.01 18.01 28.85
C PRO A 116 -1.33 17.33 30.18
N LEU A 117 -0.58 16.28 30.55
CA LEU A 117 -0.80 15.52 31.79
C LEU A 117 -0.81 16.41 33.04
N SER A 118 0.04 17.45 33.06
CA SER A 118 0.12 18.42 34.17
C SER A 118 -1.15 19.25 34.40
N SER A 119 -2.04 19.33 33.39
CA SER A 119 -3.31 20.06 33.46
C SER A 119 -4.51 19.17 33.78
N LEU A 120 -4.28 17.86 33.94
CA LEU A 120 -5.34 16.88 34.18
C LEU A 120 -5.48 16.58 35.67
N ILE A 121 -6.69 16.23 36.09
CA ILE A 121 -6.99 15.85 37.47
C ILE A 121 -7.06 14.32 37.59
N LYS A 122 -6.43 13.74 38.61
CA LYS A 122 -6.46 12.29 38.82
C LYS A 122 -7.90 11.78 38.96
N ILE A 123 -8.18 10.60 38.40
CA ILE A 123 -9.41 9.84 38.62
C ILE A 123 -9.08 8.38 38.98
N PRO A 124 -9.64 7.83 40.07
CA PRO A 124 -9.55 6.40 40.38
C PRO A 124 -10.57 5.58 39.58
N PHE A 125 -10.35 4.27 39.44
CA PHE A 125 -11.28 3.39 38.72
C PHE A 125 -12.70 3.39 39.30
N SER A 126 -12.84 3.56 40.62
CA SER A 126 -14.12 3.57 41.32
C SER A 126 -15.04 4.74 40.94
N GLU A 127 -14.47 5.85 40.46
CA GLU A 127 -15.22 7.04 40.01
C GLU A 127 -15.52 7.03 38.50
N MET A 128 -14.97 6.06 37.77
CA MET A 128 -15.15 5.98 36.32
C MET A 128 -16.49 5.35 35.94
N GLN A 129 -17.07 5.85 34.86
CA GLN A 129 -18.34 5.36 34.30
C GLN A 129 -18.11 4.65 32.98
N ALA A 130 -18.83 3.54 32.76
CA ALA A 130 -18.83 2.83 31.48
C ALA A 130 -19.44 3.71 30.38
N ARG A 131 -18.97 3.52 29.13
CA ARG A 131 -19.38 4.28 27.92
C ARG A 131 -19.08 5.77 28.03
N ARG A 132 -17.97 6.13 28.68
CA ARG A 132 -17.57 7.52 28.90
C ARG A 132 -16.08 7.74 28.68
N VAL A 133 -15.77 8.85 27.99
CA VAL A 133 -14.45 9.49 27.98
C VAL A 133 -14.37 10.45 29.16
N HIS A 134 -13.33 10.34 29.97
CA HIS A 134 -13.15 11.17 31.16
C HIS A 134 -12.27 12.37 30.85
N THR A 135 -12.78 13.29 30.02
CA THR A 135 -12.11 14.53 29.63
C THR A 135 -11.69 15.36 30.84
N GLY A 136 -10.53 16.00 30.79
CA GLY A 136 -9.94 16.76 31.90
C GLY A 136 -9.40 15.89 33.06
N ARG A 137 -9.43 14.55 32.92
CA ARG A 137 -8.93 13.61 33.93
C ARG A 137 -7.75 12.79 33.42
N TYR A 138 -6.95 12.25 34.34
CA TYR A 138 -5.98 11.20 34.04
C TYR A 138 -6.12 10.03 35.02
N LEU A 139 -5.91 8.82 34.53
CA LEU A 139 -5.84 7.61 35.35
C LEU A 139 -4.38 7.27 35.64
N LEU A 140 -4.01 7.19 36.91
CA LEU A 140 -2.72 6.67 37.34
C LEU A 140 -2.87 5.19 37.70
N CYS A 141 -2.16 4.31 37.01
CA CYS A 141 -2.22 2.87 37.25
C CYS A 141 -0.84 2.22 37.09
N ARG A 142 -0.66 1.02 37.61
CA ARG A 142 0.52 0.19 37.34
C ARG A 142 0.13 -1.16 36.76
N LEU A 143 1.04 -1.77 36.01
CA LEU A 143 0.80 -3.04 35.34
C LEU A 143 0.95 -4.22 36.30
N ALA A 144 -0.15 -4.95 36.55
CA ALA A 144 -0.19 -6.04 37.52
C ALA A 144 0.11 -7.43 36.91
N THR A 145 0.01 -7.57 35.59
CA THR A 145 0.32 -8.82 34.85
C THR A 145 1.18 -8.54 33.62
N LEU A 146 1.75 -9.60 33.03
CA LEU A 146 2.38 -9.48 31.71
C LEU A 146 1.33 -9.19 30.62
N PRO A 147 1.67 -8.43 29.57
CA PRO A 147 0.78 -8.09 28.46
C PRO A 147 0.48 -9.29 27.56
N SER A 148 -0.76 -9.49 27.10
CA SER A 148 -1.08 -10.47 26.04
C SER A 148 -1.43 -9.77 24.72
N ARG A 149 -1.20 -10.47 23.61
CA ARG A 149 -1.47 -9.97 22.26
C ARG A 149 -2.78 -10.55 21.73
N MET A 150 -3.80 -9.69 21.58
CA MET A 150 -5.05 -9.98 20.85
C MET A 150 -5.12 -9.08 19.60
N ILE A 151 -6.26 -8.41 19.38
CA ILE A 151 -6.37 -7.24 18.46
C ILE A 151 -5.75 -5.98 19.08
N ALA A 152 -5.74 -5.88 20.40
CA ALA A 152 -5.02 -4.88 21.17
C ALA A 152 -3.92 -5.56 22.00
N VAL A 153 -3.02 -4.77 22.58
CA VAL A 153 -2.23 -5.23 23.72
C VAL A 153 -3.13 -5.17 24.95
N GLN A 154 -3.38 -6.33 25.55
CA GLN A 154 -4.24 -6.46 26.74
C GLN A 154 -3.39 -6.59 27.99
N LEU A 155 -3.67 -5.74 28.98
CA LEU A 155 -2.92 -5.62 30.22
C LEU A 155 -3.89 -5.61 31.41
N CYS A 156 -3.46 -6.14 32.56
CA CYS A 156 -4.13 -5.88 33.82
C CYS A 156 -3.52 -4.61 34.44
N ALA A 157 -4.33 -3.56 34.57
CA ALA A 157 -3.94 -2.32 35.23
C ALA A 157 -4.57 -2.26 36.62
N GLU A 158 -3.78 -1.93 37.63
CA GLU A 158 -4.27 -1.66 38.98
C GLU A 158 -4.05 -0.19 39.36
N ASP A 159 -5.02 0.44 39.98
CA ASP A 159 -4.89 1.80 40.49
C ASP A 159 -4.45 1.82 41.97
N PRO A 160 -4.10 3.00 42.53
CA PRO A 160 -3.74 3.10 43.95
C PRO A 160 -4.89 2.78 44.91
N ALA A 161 -6.14 2.71 44.44
CA ALA A 161 -7.32 2.41 45.24
C ALA A 161 -7.63 0.90 45.34
N ASP A 162 -6.68 0.04 44.92
CA ASP A 162 -6.79 -1.42 44.94
C ASP A 162 -7.84 -1.99 43.98
N ASP A 163 -8.16 -1.25 42.93
CA ASP A 163 -9.07 -1.73 41.89
C ASP A 163 -8.30 -2.13 40.63
N VAL A 164 -8.81 -3.13 39.90
CA VAL A 164 -8.19 -3.67 38.68
C VAL A 164 -9.14 -3.62 37.49
N ARG A 165 -8.60 -3.26 36.33
CA ARG A 165 -9.33 -3.24 35.06
C ARG A 165 -8.49 -3.81 33.93
N LEU A 166 -9.18 -4.27 32.89
CA LEU A 166 -8.56 -4.57 31.61
C LEU A 166 -8.15 -3.26 30.96
N LEU A 167 -6.87 -3.12 30.61
CA LEU A 167 -6.35 -2.04 29.78
C LEU A 167 -6.07 -2.61 28.37
N SER A 168 -6.73 -2.05 27.36
CA SER A 168 -6.59 -2.41 25.96
C SER A 168 -5.94 -1.27 25.18
N VAL A 169 -4.69 -1.46 24.78
CA VAL A 169 -3.87 -0.49 24.06
C VAL A 169 -3.84 -0.83 22.57
N TYR A 170 -4.22 0.13 21.73
CA TYR A 170 -4.18 0.02 20.27
C TYR A 170 -3.07 0.90 19.69
N ASN A 171 -2.65 0.60 18.45
CA ASN A 171 -1.75 1.43 17.63
C ASN A 171 -0.38 1.78 18.25
N TYR A 172 0.02 1.12 19.35
CA TYR A 172 1.31 1.40 19.98
C TYR A 172 2.48 0.85 19.12
N PRO A 173 3.52 1.65 18.83
CA PRO A 173 4.62 1.26 17.94
C PRO A 173 5.27 -0.08 18.28
N GLY A 174 5.58 -0.88 17.26
CA GLY A 174 6.22 -2.20 17.39
C GLY A 174 5.48 -3.24 18.24
N THR A 175 4.19 -3.00 18.56
CA THR A 175 3.34 -4.01 19.25
C THR A 175 2.48 -4.81 18.28
N ARG A 176 2.49 -4.44 17.00
CA ARG A 176 1.75 -5.12 15.94
C ARG A 176 2.33 -6.53 15.76
N MET A 177 1.51 -7.54 16.06
CA MET A 177 1.91 -8.96 16.03
C MET A 177 3.15 -9.30 16.88
N ALA A 178 3.47 -8.44 17.86
CA ALA A 178 4.60 -8.66 18.73
C ALA A 178 4.38 -9.91 19.59
N ILE A 179 5.41 -10.75 19.66
CA ILE A 179 5.43 -11.89 20.55
C ILE A 179 5.55 -11.44 22.02
N GLY A 180 5.15 -12.31 22.94
CA GLY A 180 5.13 -12.02 24.38
C GLY A 180 6.40 -11.38 24.92
N LYS A 181 7.59 -11.88 24.55
CA LYS A 181 8.89 -11.33 25.01
C LYS A 181 9.12 -9.87 24.59
N VAL A 182 8.65 -9.48 23.40
CA VAL A 182 8.72 -8.09 22.93
C VAL A 182 7.78 -7.24 23.77
N LEU A 183 6.55 -7.71 23.98
CA LEU A 183 5.56 -6.99 24.80
C LEU A 183 6.01 -6.83 26.25
N ASP A 184 6.63 -7.84 26.85
CA ASP A 184 7.21 -7.76 28.20
C ASP A 184 8.26 -6.65 28.30
N THR A 185 8.99 -6.39 27.20
CA THR A 185 9.97 -5.32 27.11
C THR A 185 9.29 -3.98 26.85
N MET A 186 8.23 -3.90 26.07
CA MET A 186 7.52 -2.65 25.81
C MET A 186 6.69 -2.18 27.02
N PHE A 187 6.04 -3.12 27.71
CA PHE A 187 5.17 -2.92 28.87
C PHE A 187 5.60 -3.83 30.03
N PRO A 188 6.70 -3.49 30.74
CA PRO A 188 7.20 -4.33 31.81
C PRO A 188 6.22 -4.36 32.99
N MET A 189 6.06 -5.53 33.60
CA MET A 189 5.24 -5.69 34.80
C MET A 189 5.72 -4.73 35.90
N GLY A 190 4.79 -4.06 36.55
CA GLY A 190 5.07 -3.02 37.55
C GLY A 190 5.34 -1.63 36.98
N ALA A 191 5.44 -1.46 35.66
CA ALA A 191 5.50 -0.13 35.06
C ALA A 191 4.29 0.71 35.50
N VAL A 192 4.54 1.96 35.86
CA VAL A 192 3.51 2.91 36.22
C VAL A 192 3.18 3.76 35.00
N LEU A 193 1.90 3.88 34.69
CA LEU A 193 1.37 4.61 33.55
C LEU A 193 0.41 5.68 34.05
N ALA A 194 0.44 6.85 33.42
CA ALA A 194 -0.66 7.79 33.42
C ALA A 194 -1.36 7.74 32.06
N ILE A 195 -2.67 7.51 32.06
CA ILE A 195 -3.50 7.51 30.86
C ILE A 195 -4.26 8.84 30.84
N ARG A 196 -4.00 9.65 29.82
CA ARG A 196 -4.71 10.93 29.63
C ARG A 196 -6.12 10.66 29.14
N GLU A 197 -7.09 11.33 29.75
CA GLU A 197 -8.52 11.33 29.39
C GLU A 197 -9.09 9.93 29.09
N PRO A 198 -8.95 8.97 30.02
CA PRO A 198 -9.19 7.56 29.75
C PRO A 198 -10.65 7.27 29.36
N MET A 199 -10.84 6.46 28.32
CA MET A 199 -12.15 5.94 27.91
C MET A 199 -12.43 4.60 28.59
N MET A 200 -13.57 4.51 29.29
CA MET A 200 -14.08 3.24 29.80
C MET A 200 -15.15 2.69 28.85
N LYS A 201 -14.90 1.51 28.26
CA LYS A 201 -15.80 0.83 27.32
C LYS A 201 -16.23 -0.52 27.88
N LEU A 202 -17.43 -0.98 27.51
CA LEU A 202 -17.86 -2.36 27.78
C LEU A 202 -17.52 -3.25 26.58
N GLY A 203 -16.99 -4.44 26.86
CA GLY A 203 -16.77 -5.46 25.84
C GLY A 203 -18.09 -5.89 25.18
N ALA A 204 -18.10 -5.98 23.85
CA ALA A 204 -19.31 -6.30 23.09
C ALA A 204 -19.84 -7.72 23.37
N ASN A 205 -18.97 -8.65 23.78
CA ASN A 205 -19.31 -10.07 23.94
C ASN A 205 -19.47 -10.48 25.41
N ASP A 206 -18.71 -9.87 26.33
CA ASP A 206 -18.64 -10.28 27.74
C ASP A 206 -19.13 -9.19 28.70
N GLY A 207 -19.50 -8.01 28.18
CA GLY A 207 -19.94 -6.87 28.99
C GLY A 207 -18.89 -6.33 29.96
N ARG A 208 -17.63 -6.79 29.84
CA ARG A 208 -16.58 -6.46 30.81
C ARG A 208 -16.10 -5.03 30.60
N ALA A 209 -16.00 -4.27 31.68
CA ALA A 209 -15.45 -2.92 31.64
C ALA A 209 -13.94 -2.93 31.37
N MET A 210 -13.51 -2.17 30.36
CA MET A 210 -12.11 -2.03 29.98
C MET A 210 -11.77 -0.56 29.74
N ILE A 211 -10.54 -0.19 30.09
CA ILE A 211 -9.92 1.04 29.62
C ILE A 211 -9.47 0.81 28.18
N ARG A 212 -10.00 1.59 27.26
CA ARG A 212 -9.60 1.58 25.86
C ARG A 212 -8.71 2.78 25.60
N VAL A 213 -7.52 2.54 25.07
CA VAL A 213 -6.59 3.60 24.66
C VAL A 213 -6.28 3.41 23.18
N ASP A 214 -6.79 4.31 22.34
CA ASP A 214 -6.64 4.23 20.89
C ASP A 214 -5.38 4.94 20.39
N SER A 215 -4.97 6.02 21.07
CA SER A 215 -3.79 6.81 20.74
C SER A 215 -2.60 6.46 21.64
N PRO A 216 -1.42 6.12 21.07
CA PRO A 216 -0.25 5.80 21.89
C PRO A 216 0.28 7.01 22.66
N SER A 217 0.10 8.25 22.17
CA SER A 217 0.51 9.47 22.89
C SER A 217 -0.23 9.69 24.20
N ASP A 218 -1.38 9.04 24.41
CA ASP A 218 -2.15 9.15 25.64
C ASP A 218 -1.60 8.32 26.80
N ILE A 219 -0.62 7.47 26.52
CA ILE A 219 0.06 6.64 27.51
C ILE A 219 1.37 7.32 27.88
N VAL A 220 1.45 7.78 29.13
CA VAL A 220 2.67 8.37 29.69
C VAL A 220 3.28 7.38 30.66
N PHE A 221 4.48 6.88 30.33
CA PHE A 221 5.26 6.09 31.28
C PHE A 221 5.81 7.01 32.38
N ILE A 222 5.52 6.66 33.63
CA ILE A 222 5.92 7.45 34.80
C ILE A 222 7.22 6.90 35.38
N ASN A 223 8.22 7.76 35.52
CA ASN A 223 9.48 7.40 36.14
C ASN A 223 9.32 7.29 37.66
N PRO A 224 10.06 6.39 38.34
CA PRO A 224 10.00 6.28 39.79
C PRO A 224 10.34 7.58 40.55
N SER A 225 11.09 8.49 39.91
CA SER A 225 11.45 9.80 40.44
C SER A 225 10.42 10.91 40.18
N ASP A 226 9.37 10.65 39.39
CA ASP A 226 8.40 11.67 39.01
C ASP A 226 7.56 12.15 40.19
N SER A 227 7.34 13.47 40.26
CA SER A 227 6.58 14.10 41.34
C SER A 227 5.12 13.65 41.41
N ILE A 228 4.56 13.13 40.32
CA ILE A 228 3.20 12.58 40.26
C ILE A 228 3.00 11.35 41.17
N LEU A 229 4.09 10.71 41.61
CA LEU A 229 4.06 9.57 42.53
C LEU A 229 4.13 9.99 44.01
N ARG A 230 4.29 11.28 44.32
CA ARG A 230 4.33 11.74 45.72
C ARG A 230 3.01 11.40 46.42
N GLY A 231 3.11 10.72 47.56
CA GLY A 231 1.94 10.29 48.34
C GLY A 231 1.17 9.11 47.74
N VAL A 232 1.66 8.49 46.66
CA VAL A 232 1.04 7.29 46.07
C VAL A 232 1.55 6.06 46.80
N ALA A 233 0.65 5.36 47.49
CA ALA A 233 0.93 4.06 48.10
C ALA A 233 0.13 2.97 47.37
N TRP A 234 0.78 1.84 47.12
CA TRP A 234 0.14 0.68 46.50
C TRP A 234 -0.11 -0.39 47.55
N LYS A 235 -1.33 -0.92 47.61
CA LYS A 235 -1.73 -1.86 48.67
C LYS A 235 -1.06 -3.23 48.57
N HIS A 236 -0.78 -3.71 47.37
CA HIS A 236 -0.15 -5.02 47.14
C HIS A 236 1.29 -4.87 46.63
N SER A 237 2.14 -5.84 46.91
CA SER A 237 3.44 -5.96 46.24
C SER A 237 3.29 -6.67 44.88
N ILE A 238 3.95 -6.19 43.83
CA ILE A 238 4.08 -6.92 42.57
C ILE A 238 5.32 -7.81 42.66
N ARG A 239 5.14 -9.12 42.45
CA ARG A 239 6.25 -10.07 42.35
C ARG A 239 6.73 -10.13 40.91
N VAL A 240 7.83 -9.45 40.62
CA VAL A 240 8.50 -9.54 39.32
C VAL A 240 9.34 -10.82 39.30
N SER A 241 9.04 -11.74 38.39
CA SER A 241 9.70 -13.06 38.30
C SER A 241 11.13 -12.98 37.75
N LYS A 242 11.51 -11.88 37.08
CA LYS A 242 12.86 -11.61 36.59
C LYS A 242 13.36 -10.26 37.12
N PRO A 243 14.60 -10.15 37.61
CA PRO A 243 15.16 -8.87 38.03
C PRO A 243 15.18 -7.90 36.84
N THR A 244 14.64 -6.69 37.04
CA THR A 244 14.81 -5.59 36.08
C THR A 244 16.30 -5.20 36.06
N PRO A 245 16.92 -5.03 34.87
CA PRO A 245 18.28 -4.51 34.77
C PRO A 245 18.43 -3.18 35.52
N ARG A 246 19.53 -3.01 36.24
CA ARG A 246 19.80 -1.82 37.08
C ARG A 246 21.04 -1.05 36.65
N THR A 247 21.90 -1.64 35.83
CA THR A 247 23.11 -1.00 35.33
C THR A 247 23.06 -0.81 33.82
N ALA A 248 23.80 0.18 33.30
CA ALA A 248 23.92 0.41 31.87
C ALA A 248 24.45 -0.83 31.10
N ASN A 249 25.33 -1.64 31.73
CA ASN A 249 25.82 -2.88 31.12
C ASN A 249 24.75 -3.98 31.05
N GLU A 250 23.93 -4.16 32.09
CA GLU A 250 22.83 -5.13 32.03
C GLU A 250 21.78 -4.71 30.98
N TRP A 251 21.47 -3.41 30.88
CA TRP A 251 20.61 -2.88 29.82
C TRP A 251 21.19 -3.06 28.42
N LYS A 252 22.51 -2.86 28.27
CA LYS A 252 23.24 -3.15 27.03
C LYS A 252 23.09 -4.62 26.63
N ASP A 253 23.27 -5.53 27.57
CA ASP A 253 23.19 -6.97 27.31
C ASP A 253 21.77 -7.39 26.92
N LEU A 254 20.74 -6.86 27.61
CA LEU A 254 19.35 -7.08 27.23
C LEU A 254 19.05 -6.52 25.83
N GLY A 255 19.49 -5.30 25.53
CA GLY A 255 19.32 -4.70 24.20
C GLY A 255 20.02 -5.52 23.12
N ASN A 256 21.20 -6.05 23.38
CA ASN A 256 21.92 -6.94 22.47
C ASN A 256 21.18 -8.25 22.22
N VAL A 257 20.52 -8.81 23.24
CA VAL A 257 19.64 -9.99 23.10
C VAL A 257 18.49 -9.70 22.14
N HIS A 258 17.78 -8.58 22.33
CA HIS A 258 16.71 -8.17 21.43
C HIS A 258 17.20 -7.89 20.01
N PHE A 259 18.34 -7.21 19.87
CA PHE A 259 18.91 -6.87 18.57
C PHE A 259 19.28 -8.13 17.77
N LYS A 260 19.90 -9.13 18.42
CA LYS A 260 20.20 -10.43 17.81
C LYS A 260 18.95 -11.21 17.42
N ALA A 261 17.84 -11.00 18.12
CA ALA A 261 16.54 -11.57 17.81
C ALA A 261 15.74 -10.76 16.77
N SER A 262 16.34 -9.74 16.14
CA SER A 262 15.68 -8.81 15.20
C SER A 262 14.51 -8.02 15.81
N GLN A 263 14.47 -7.88 17.13
CA GLN A 263 13.47 -7.12 17.88
C GLN A 263 13.98 -5.69 18.10
N TYR A 264 14.18 -4.97 17.01
CA TYR A 264 14.96 -3.72 17.03
C TYR A 264 14.32 -2.62 17.89
N LEU A 265 13.00 -2.49 17.93
CA LEU A 265 12.34 -1.49 18.78
C LEU A 265 12.53 -1.82 20.27
N ALA A 266 12.37 -3.08 20.67
CA ALA A 266 12.65 -3.54 22.03
C ALA A 266 14.12 -3.31 22.42
N ALA A 267 15.05 -3.54 21.48
CA ALA A 267 16.47 -3.21 21.67
C ALA A 267 16.69 -1.72 21.90
N ALA A 268 16.06 -0.86 21.08
CA ALA A 268 16.15 0.59 21.24
C ALA A 268 15.58 1.08 22.58
N VAL A 269 14.49 0.49 23.06
CA VAL A 269 13.95 0.75 24.40
C VAL A 269 14.92 0.33 25.50
N ALA A 270 15.49 -0.88 25.42
CA ALA A 270 16.46 -1.35 26.40
C ALA A 270 17.72 -0.46 26.46
N TYR A 271 18.27 -0.06 25.30
CA TYR A 271 19.40 0.87 25.26
C TYR A 271 19.04 2.25 25.82
N SER A 272 17.81 2.72 25.60
CA SER A 272 17.32 4.00 26.15
C SER A 272 17.27 3.97 27.68
N ASN A 273 16.74 2.90 28.29
CA ASN A 273 16.77 2.73 29.75
C ASN A 273 18.20 2.68 30.30
N GLY A 274 19.14 2.08 29.55
CA GLY A 274 20.55 2.09 29.92
C GLY A 274 21.16 3.49 29.88
N LEU A 275 20.77 4.33 28.91
CA LEU A 275 21.20 5.72 28.80
C LEU A 275 20.56 6.64 29.85
N GLU A 276 19.37 6.30 30.36
CA GLU A 276 18.80 6.97 31.54
C GLU A 276 19.59 6.65 32.81
N THR A 277 20.15 5.44 32.89
CA THR A 277 21.01 5.03 34.02
C THR A 277 22.41 5.65 33.93
N ASP A 278 23.00 5.68 32.73
CA ASP A 278 24.28 6.34 32.45
C ASP A 278 24.22 7.12 31.13
N PRO A 279 23.96 8.45 31.19
CA PRO A 279 23.94 9.30 30.01
C PRO A 279 25.27 9.39 29.25
N ASN A 280 26.39 8.96 29.84
CA ASN A 280 27.72 9.00 29.21
C ASN A 280 28.08 7.71 28.47
N ALA A 281 27.28 6.65 28.57
CA ALA A 281 27.50 5.36 27.91
C ALA A 281 27.31 5.45 26.38
N TYR A 282 28.26 6.06 25.67
CA TYR A 282 28.18 6.30 24.22
C TYR A 282 28.08 5.01 23.39
N ILE A 283 28.53 3.87 23.91
CA ILE A 283 28.33 2.55 23.28
C ILE A 283 26.85 2.20 23.16
N LEU A 284 26.02 2.57 24.15
CA LEU A 284 24.57 2.39 24.08
C LEU A 284 23.95 3.25 22.98
N ARG A 285 24.40 4.52 22.83
CA ARG A 285 23.97 5.39 21.71
C ARG A 285 24.32 4.76 20.37
N LEU A 286 25.54 4.26 20.22
CA LEU A 286 25.99 3.56 19.03
C LEU A 286 25.13 2.33 18.72
N ASN A 287 24.83 1.48 19.71
CA ASN A 287 23.98 0.32 19.52
C ASN A 287 22.52 0.69 19.21
N ARG A 288 22.03 1.78 19.80
CA ARG A 288 20.69 2.31 19.53
C ARG A 288 20.58 2.91 18.13
N ALA A 289 21.60 3.64 17.65
CA ALA A 289 21.68 4.08 16.26
C ALA A 289 21.59 2.89 15.28
N ALA A 290 22.28 1.78 15.58
CA ALA A 290 22.17 0.57 14.77
C ALA A 290 20.75 -0.03 14.79
N ALA A 291 20.07 -0.02 15.94
CA ALA A 291 18.68 -0.47 16.04
C ALA A 291 17.75 0.45 15.23
N TYR A 292 17.94 1.76 15.31
CA TYR A 292 17.18 2.74 14.54
C TYR A 292 17.40 2.61 13.03
N LEU A 293 18.62 2.33 12.56
CA LEU A 293 18.87 2.04 11.13
C LEU A 293 18.08 0.82 10.65
N ARG A 294 17.96 -0.22 11.47
CA ARG A 294 17.18 -1.43 11.14
C ARG A 294 15.67 -1.20 11.13
N LEU A 295 15.21 -0.21 11.89
CA LEU A 295 13.81 0.24 11.91
C LEU A 295 13.51 1.31 10.84
N GLU A 296 14.51 1.73 10.04
CA GLU A 296 14.41 2.86 9.12
C GLU A 296 14.12 4.20 9.82
N HIS A 297 14.46 4.32 11.11
CA HIS A 297 14.35 5.54 11.91
C HIS A 297 15.59 6.42 11.70
N PHE A 298 15.80 6.86 10.46
CA PHE A 298 17.08 7.43 10.02
C PHE A 298 17.44 8.73 10.75
N SER A 299 16.46 9.59 11.06
CA SER A 299 16.71 10.84 11.81
C SER A 299 17.27 10.54 13.22
N ALA A 300 16.64 9.64 13.96
CA ALA A 300 17.11 9.24 15.29
C ALA A 300 18.48 8.52 15.26
N ALA A 301 18.73 7.72 14.22
CA ALA A 301 20.03 7.09 14.02
C ALA A 301 21.14 8.12 13.74
N LEU A 302 20.84 9.14 12.93
CA LEU A 302 21.75 10.23 12.61
C LEU A 302 22.11 11.02 13.88
N ASP A 303 21.13 11.36 14.69
CA ASP A 303 21.32 12.08 15.95
C ASP A 303 22.22 11.31 16.92
N ASP A 304 21.93 10.03 17.17
CA ASP A 304 22.72 9.20 18.09
C ASP A 304 24.17 9.03 17.60
N ALA A 305 24.37 8.78 16.30
CA ALA A 305 25.70 8.57 15.73
C ALA A 305 26.52 9.87 15.72
N THR A 306 25.90 11.00 15.37
CA THR A 306 26.54 12.32 15.39
C THR A 306 26.91 12.75 16.81
N ALA A 307 26.04 12.49 17.79
CA ALA A 307 26.33 12.75 19.20
C ALA A 307 27.54 11.95 19.73
N VAL A 308 27.80 10.75 19.18
CA VAL A 308 29.00 9.98 19.50
C VAL A 308 30.24 10.61 18.87
N LEU A 309 30.16 11.04 17.61
CA LEU A 309 31.28 11.72 16.91
C LEU A 309 31.68 13.05 17.56
N ALA A 310 30.73 13.73 18.19
CA ALA A 310 31.01 14.96 18.94
C ALA A 310 31.85 14.75 20.22
N ARG A 311 32.11 13.49 20.63
CA ARG A 311 32.91 13.18 21.81
C ARG A 311 34.39 13.13 21.48
N THR A 312 35.20 13.74 22.33
CA THR A 312 36.67 13.69 22.24
C THR A 312 37.28 13.35 23.60
N PRO A 313 38.21 12.37 23.69
CA PRO A 313 38.69 11.48 22.62
C PRO A 313 37.68 10.37 22.29
N LEU A 314 37.74 9.86 21.06
CA LEU A 314 36.99 8.68 20.60
C LEU A 314 37.99 7.69 20.00
N PRO A 315 37.98 6.39 20.36
CA PRO A 315 38.86 5.43 19.70
C PRO A 315 38.51 5.29 18.21
N VAL A 316 39.51 5.03 17.38
CA VAL A 316 39.40 5.01 15.92
C VAL A 316 38.32 4.04 15.43
N ASP A 317 38.22 2.85 16.05
CA ASP A 317 37.21 1.85 15.68
C ASP A 317 35.78 2.34 15.92
N GLU A 318 35.55 3.07 17.02
CA GLU A 318 34.25 3.66 17.35
C GLU A 318 33.94 4.86 16.44
N GLU A 319 34.94 5.65 16.05
CA GLU A 319 34.79 6.73 15.07
C GLU A 319 34.34 6.17 13.72
N ILE A 320 35.01 5.14 13.22
CA ILE A 320 34.65 4.49 11.94
C ILE A 320 33.20 3.97 12.01
N LYS A 321 32.83 3.26 13.09
CA LYS A 321 31.45 2.75 13.28
C LYS A 321 30.42 3.87 13.31
N ALA A 322 30.73 4.99 13.98
CA ALA A 322 29.82 6.12 14.09
C ALA A 322 29.63 6.81 12.74
N ARG A 323 30.71 7.14 12.02
CA ARG A 323 30.67 7.74 10.67
C ARG A 323 29.92 6.85 9.68
N PHE A 324 30.15 5.54 9.73
CA PHE A 324 29.45 4.62 8.84
C PHE A 324 27.94 4.61 9.09
N ARG A 325 27.51 4.71 10.35
CA ARG A 325 26.08 4.83 10.70
C ARG A 325 25.49 6.18 10.31
N VAL A 326 26.25 7.27 10.41
CA VAL A 326 25.86 8.58 9.86
C VAL A 326 25.61 8.45 8.36
N ALA A 327 26.55 7.87 7.60
CA ALA A 327 26.38 7.66 6.16
C ALA A 327 25.13 6.82 5.82
N GLN A 328 24.88 5.75 6.57
CA GLN A 328 23.69 4.91 6.40
C GLN A 328 22.38 5.68 6.70
N ALA A 329 22.39 6.52 7.73
CA ALA A 329 21.25 7.35 8.09
C ALA A 329 21.00 8.45 7.04
N GLU A 330 22.05 9.15 6.59
CA GLU A 330 21.97 10.14 5.52
C GLU A 330 21.48 9.55 4.21
N TYR A 331 21.94 8.35 3.85
CA TYR A 331 21.42 7.59 2.72
C TYR A 331 19.91 7.35 2.84
N GLY A 332 19.45 6.88 4.02
CA GLY A 332 18.04 6.64 4.29
C GLY A 332 17.18 7.92 4.23
N LEU A 333 17.75 9.06 4.61
CA LEU A 333 17.14 10.39 4.51
C LEU A 333 17.21 10.99 3.09
N GLY A 334 17.77 10.29 2.11
CA GLY A 334 17.94 10.78 0.74
C GLY A 334 19.08 11.80 0.55
N LYS A 335 19.93 12.00 1.57
CA LYS A 335 21.10 12.91 1.54
C LYS A 335 22.32 12.16 1.00
N TYR A 336 22.25 11.71 -0.25
CA TYR A 336 23.21 10.78 -0.84
C TYR A 336 24.64 11.37 -0.94
N GLU A 337 24.76 12.67 -1.24
CA GLU A 337 26.05 13.38 -1.32
C GLU A 337 26.71 13.52 0.06
N ALA A 338 25.92 13.74 1.11
CA ALA A 338 26.40 13.78 2.48
C ALA A 338 26.91 12.39 2.91
N ALA A 339 26.14 11.34 2.60
CA ALA A 339 26.55 9.96 2.86
C ALA A 339 27.87 9.61 2.17
N VAL A 340 28.07 10.05 0.92
CA VAL A 340 29.35 9.88 0.18
C VAL A 340 30.51 10.58 0.90
N THR A 341 30.29 11.76 1.49
CA THR A 341 31.30 12.47 2.26
C THR A 341 31.73 11.66 3.49
N GLU A 342 30.79 11.14 4.26
CA GLU A 342 31.10 10.33 5.45
C GLU A 342 31.75 8.98 5.10
N LEU A 343 31.31 8.32 4.02
CA LEU A 343 31.96 7.10 3.53
C LEU A 343 33.43 7.34 3.13
N LYS A 344 33.76 8.51 2.57
CA LYS A 344 35.16 8.88 2.25
C LYS A 344 35.98 9.08 3.52
N ALA A 345 35.38 9.69 4.54
CA ALA A 345 36.01 9.83 5.85
C ALA A 345 36.30 8.45 6.47
N CYS A 346 35.37 7.50 6.43
CA CYS A 346 35.60 6.11 6.86
C CYS A 346 36.78 5.46 6.11
N LEU A 347 36.84 5.60 4.79
CA LEU A 347 37.91 4.99 3.97
C LEU A 347 39.30 5.56 4.29
N SER A 348 39.37 6.84 4.65
CA SER A 348 40.62 7.49 5.06
C SER A 348 41.19 6.92 6.38
N LEU A 349 40.30 6.44 7.27
CA LEU A 349 40.65 5.83 8.55
C LEU A 349 40.92 4.32 8.42
N SER A 350 40.21 3.63 7.51
CA SER A 350 40.39 2.20 7.25
C SER A 350 40.21 1.86 5.77
N PRO A 351 41.31 1.81 4.99
CA PRO A 351 41.28 1.64 3.53
C PRO A 351 40.77 0.27 3.04
N ASN A 352 40.73 -0.75 3.89
CA ASN A 352 40.45 -2.15 3.50
C ASN A 352 39.00 -2.58 3.75
N LEU A 353 38.08 -1.65 4.05
CA LEU A 353 36.69 -1.99 4.35
C LEU A 353 35.89 -2.21 3.05
N ALA A 354 35.88 -3.46 2.55
CA ALA A 354 35.22 -3.85 1.30
C ALA A 354 33.74 -3.41 1.19
N GLU A 355 33.03 -3.32 2.32
CA GLU A 355 31.64 -2.87 2.40
C GLU A 355 31.45 -1.41 1.91
N LEU A 356 32.45 -0.54 2.07
CA LEU A 356 32.34 0.88 1.67
C LEU A 356 32.18 1.06 0.16
N SER A 357 32.85 0.23 -0.65
CA SER A 357 32.76 0.30 -2.11
C SER A 357 31.34 0.04 -2.61
N ALA A 358 30.63 -0.93 -2.00
CA ALA A 358 29.24 -1.22 -2.31
C ALA A 358 28.32 -0.04 -1.93
N TRP A 359 28.55 0.61 -0.78
CA TRP A 359 27.79 1.79 -0.37
C TRP A 359 28.04 3.00 -1.28
N PHE A 360 29.27 3.22 -1.76
CA PHE A 360 29.55 4.26 -2.76
C PHE A 360 28.81 4.03 -4.07
N ALA A 361 28.83 2.80 -4.58
CA ALA A 361 28.10 2.45 -5.79
C ALA A 361 26.60 2.72 -5.62
N ARG A 362 26.02 2.31 -4.49
CA ARG A 362 24.61 2.59 -4.14
C ARG A 362 24.32 4.10 -4.13
N CYS A 363 25.12 4.91 -3.42
CA CYS A 363 24.89 6.36 -3.38
C CYS A 363 24.95 6.99 -4.77
N ARG A 364 25.92 6.58 -5.60
CA ARG A 364 26.04 7.08 -6.98
C ARG A 364 24.83 6.71 -7.84
N ASP A 365 24.31 5.49 -7.68
CA ASP A 365 23.10 5.07 -8.38
C ASP A 365 21.89 5.92 -7.94
N ARG A 366 21.75 6.22 -6.64
CA ARG A 366 20.68 7.10 -6.13
C ARG A 366 20.79 8.55 -6.61
N ILE A 367 21.99 9.10 -6.71
CA ILE A 367 22.22 10.44 -7.28
C ILE A 367 21.82 10.47 -8.76
N ARG A 368 22.18 9.44 -9.54
CA ARG A 368 21.77 9.36 -10.96
C ARG A 368 20.25 9.25 -11.10
N GLU A 369 19.61 8.49 -10.23
CA GLU A 369 18.16 8.29 -10.24
C GLU A 369 17.37 9.54 -9.84
N SER A 370 17.89 10.38 -8.93
CA SER A 370 17.23 11.65 -8.57
C SER A 370 17.18 12.66 -9.72
N GLU A 371 17.97 12.43 -10.78
CA GLU A 371 17.92 13.15 -12.06
C GLU A 371 16.94 12.53 -13.08
N GLY A 372 16.20 11.49 -12.70
CA GLY A 372 15.23 10.79 -13.57
C GLY A 372 15.86 9.68 -14.42
N ARG A 373 17.14 9.33 -14.20
CA ARG A 373 17.87 8.33 -14.97
C ARG A 373 17.93 6.99 -14.24
N TYR A 374 16.95 6.14 -14.55
CA TYR A 374 16.79 4.81 -13.95
C TYR A 374 17.24 3.67 -14.88
N ASP A 375 17.71 2.57 -14.29
CA ASP A 375 17.79 1.28 -14.98
C ASP A 375 16.42 0.59 -14.90
N TRP A 376 15.55 0.94 -15.83
CA TRP A 376 14.17 0.43 -15.87
C TRP A 376 14.10 -1.09 -16.02
N VAL A 377 15.06 -1.70 -16.71
CA VAL A 377 15.11 -3.14 -16.94
C VAL A 377 15.48 -3.86 -15.65
N GLN A 378 16.49 -3.37 -14.92
CA GLN A 378 16.85 -3.93 -13.64
C GLN A 378 15.75 -3.72 -12.60
N MET A 379 15.12 -2.53 -12.57
CA MET A 379 13.96 -2.27 -11.71
C MET A 379 12.81 -3.23 -11.99
N PHE A 380 12.50 -3.50 -13.27
CA PHE A 380 11.48 -4.47 -13.66
C PHE A 380 11.81 -5.87 -13.14
N ARG A 381 13.04 -6.35 -13.36
CA ARG A 381 13.49 -7.68 -12.91
C ARG A 381 13.46 -7.79 -11.39
N ASP A 382 13.94 -6.77 -10.69
CA ASP A 382 13.95 -6.75 -9.23
C ASP A 382 12.53 -6.71 -8.65
N ALA A 383 11.60 -6.02 -9.31
CA ALA A 383 10.20 -5.97 -8.90
C ALA A 383 9.49 -7.34 -8.96
N GLN A 384 9.94 -8.25 -9.84
CA GLN A 384 9.39 -9.60 -9.94
C GLN A 384 9.90 -10.54 -8.83
N ILE A 385 10.91 -10.14 -8.06
CA ILE A 385 11.46 -10.99 -7.00
C ILE A 385 10.54 -10.92 -5.77
N PRO A 386 9.97 -12.04 -5.29
CA PRO A 386 9.13 -12.05 -4.10
C PRO A 386 9.84 -11.43 -2.89
N LYS A 387 9.10 -10.70 -2.06
CA LYS A 387 9.54 -10.00 -0.84
C LYS A 387 10.62 -8.91 -1.00
N ARG A 388 11.22 -8.74 -2.19
CA ARG A 388 12.21 -7.70 -2.47
C ARG A 388 11.58 -6.31 -2.63
N ARG A 389 11.81 -5.41 -1.68
CA ARG A 389 11.52 -3.97 -1.85
C ARG A 389 12.60 -3.30 -2.68
N LEU A 390 12.19 -2.40 -3.59
CA LEU A 390 13.13 -1.65 -4.41
C LEU A 390 13.73 -0.49 -3.61
N ASP A 391 15.05 -0.47 -3.60
CA ASP A 391 15.86 0.63 -3.07
C ASP A 391 16.25 1.52 -4.25
N ILE A 392 15.53 2.64 -4.43
CA ILE A 392 15.76 3.64 -5.48
C ILE A 392 15.60 5.06 -4.90
N ALA A 393 16.08 6.07 -5.63
CA ALA A 393 15.82 7.48 -5.33
C ALA A 393 14.53 7.94 -6.00
N GLU A 394 13.83 8.86 -5.35
CA GLU A 394 12.65 9.52 -5.92
C GLU A 394 13.07 10.57 -6.94
N TYR A 395 12.19 10.86 -7.89
CA TYR A 395 12.40 11.87 -8.92
C TYR A 395 11.18 12.78 -8.98
N LEU A 396 11.41 14.09 -8.93
CA LEU A 396 10.38 15.11 -9.15
C LEU A 396 10.62 15.78 -10.50
N GLY A 397 9.69 15.56 -11.43
CA GLY A 397 9.73 16.18 -12.75
C GLY A 397 9.26 17.64 -12.75
N PRO A 398 8.91 18.19 -13.92
CA PRO A 398 8.47 19.59 -14.08
C PRO A 398 7.03 19.80 -13.59
N ILE A 399 6.77 19.51 -12.31
CA ILE A 399 5.46 19.61 -11.67
C ILE A 399 5.56 20.36 -10.35
N LYS A 400 4.46 20.99 -9.93
CA LYS A 400 4.34 21.63 -8.62
C LYS A 400 2.93 21.48 -8.05
N VAL A 401 2.83 21.55 -6.73
CA VAL A 401 1.54 21.64 -6.03
C VAL A 401 1.11 23.10 -5.99
N GLN A 402 -0.17 23.37 -6.26
CA GLN A 402 -0.72 24.71 -6.13
C GLN A 402 -2.21 24.70 -5.74
N PRO A 403 -2.77 25.82 -5.22
CA PRO A 403 -4.19 25.96 -4.95
C PRO A 403 -5.06 25.77 -6.21
N ILE A 404 -6.14 24.99 -6.06
CA ILE A 404 -7.18 24.78 -7.07
C ILE A 404 -8.52 24.71 -6.32
N LEU A 405 -9.13 25.87 -6.08
CA LEU A 405 -10.31 26.02 -5.18
C LEU A 405 -11.57 25.26 -5.64
N GLN A 406 -11.63 24.86 -6.92
CA GLN A 406 -12.73 24.08 -7.48
C GLN A 406 -12.68 22.60 -7.05
N ARG A 407 -11.56 22.14 -6.47
CA ARG A 407 -11.34 20.74 -6.07
C ARG A 407 -11.58 20.61 -4.57
N GLY A 408 -12.17 19.49 -4.14
CA GLY A 408 -12.54 19.26 -2.74
C GLY A 408 -11.36 19.24 -1.74
N GLY A 409 -10.13 19.04 -2.22
CA GLY A 409 -8.91 19.17 -1.39
C GLY A 409 -8.25 20.55 -1.46
N GLY A 410 -8.84 21.54 -2.14
CA GLY A 410 -8.37 22.92 -2.25
C GLY A 410 -7.10 23.13 -3.10
N ARG A 411 -6.46 22.07 -3.59
CA ARG A 411 -5.19 22.10 -4.33
C ARG A 411 -5.07 20.96 -5.34
N GLY A 412 -4.04 21.00 -6.17
CA GLY A 412 -3.69 19.94 -7.10
C GLY A 412 -2.28 20.08 -7.64
N VAL A 413 -1.92 19.20 -8.56
CA VAL A 413 -0.61 19.19 -9.22
C VAL A 413 -0.75 19.81 -10.61
N VAL A 414 0.16 20.71 -10.97
CA VAL A 414 0.22 21.32 -12.30
C VAL A 414 1.60 21.21 -12.93
N ALA A 415 1.65 21.34 -14.25
CA ALA A 415 2.89 21.43 -15.01
C ALA A 415 3.61 22.78 -14.79
N THR A 416 4.93 22.77 -14.63
CA THR A 416 5.76 23.99 -14.49
C THR A 416 6.33 24.51 -15.80
N ARG A 417 6.17 23.74 -16.88
CA ARG A 417 6.48 24.10 -18.28
C ARG A 417 5.57 23.31 -19.20
N ALA A 418 5.67 23.51 -20.51
CA ALA A 418 5.11 22.57 -21.47
C ALA A 418 5.80 21.19 -21.33
N ILE A 419 5.02 20.11 -21.41
CA ILE A 419 5.49 18.72 -21.23
C ILE A 419 4.90 17.87 -22.36
N LYS A 420 5.71 17.01 -22.98
CA LYS A 420 5.29 16.09 -24.02
C LYS A 420 4.74 14.77 -23.47
N ALA A 421 3.81 14.17 -24.22
CA ALA A 421 3.30 12.84 -23.92
C ALA A 421 4.45 11.84 -23.67
N GLY A 422 4.36 11.08 -22.58
CA GLY A 422 5.36 10.11 -22.16
C GLY A 422 6.48 10.63 -21.26
N GLU A 423 6.66 11.94 -21.12
CA GLU A 423 7.66 12.48 -20.18
C GLU A 423 7.40 12.01 -18.74
N LEU A 424 8.49 11.75 -18.02
CA LEU A 424 8.47 11.32 -16.63
C LEU A 424 8.10 12.49 -15.73
N LEU A 425 7.04 12.32 -14.93
CA LEU A 425 6.57 13.35 -14.00
C LEU A 425 7.02 13.09 -12.57
N LEU A 426 6.99 11.83 -12.14
CA LEU A 426 7.26 11.47 -10.76
C LEU A 426 7.70 10.01 -10.66
N VAL A 427 8.71 9.75 -9.81
CA VAL A 427 8.99 8.44 -9.24
C VAL A 427 8.91 8.58 -7.73
N ALA A 428 7.99 7.87 -7.10
CA ALA A 428 7.67 8.02 -5.69
C ALA A 428 7.79 6.68 -4.94
N LYS A 429 8.43 6.74 -3.76
CA LYS A 429 8.40 5.66 -2.79
C LYS A 429 7.16 5.82 -1.89
N PRO A 430 6.62 4.73 -1.37
CA PRO A 430 5.48 4.81 -0.47
C PRO A 430 6.00 5.26 0.90
N PHE A 431 5.22 6.12 1.57
CA PHE A 431 5.44 6.41 2.98
C PHE A 431 5.25 5.16 3.83
N ALA A 432 4.19 4.39 3.52
CA ALA A 432 3.91 3.09 4.11
C ALA A 432 3.33 2.17 3.04
N ALA A 433 3.70 0.89 3.07
CA ALA A 433 3.19 -0.11 2.14
C ALA A 433 3.21 -1.51 2.74
N SER A 434 2.29 -2.35 2.30
CA SER A 434 2.24 -3.77 2.63
C SER A 434 1.78 -4.57 1.43
N PHE A 435 2.45 -5.71 1.21
CA PHE A 435 2.19 -6.63 0.12
C PHE A 435 1.81 -8.02 0.65
N PRO A 436 0.98 -8.80 -0.06
CA PRO A 436 0.47 -10.08 0.43
C PRO A 436 1.57 -11.09 0.76
N ASP A 437 2.64 -11.10 -0.03
CA ASP A 437 3.81 -11.97 0.16
C ASP A 437 4.64 -11.61 1.41
N GLU A 438 4.47 -10.40 1.95
CA GLU A 438 5.17 -9.93 3.16
C GLU A 438 4.41 -10.27 4.45
N LEU A 439 3.13 -10.62 4.35
CA LEU A 439 2.32 -10.94 5.53
C LEU A 439 2.75 -12.28 6.14
N ALA A 440 2.82 -12.34 7.46
CA ALA A 440 3.11 -13.57 8.19
C ALA A 440 2.00 -14.60 7.95
N LYS A 441 2.38 -15.86 7.68
CA LYS A 441 1.41 -16.94 7.42
C LYS A 441 0.46 -17.09 8.61
N GLY A 442 -0.83 -17.17 8.32
CA GLY A 442 -1.88 -17.52 9.28
C GLY A 442 -2.37 -16.39 10.18
N ASN A 443 -1.59 -15.35 10.47
CA ASN A 443 -1.98 -14.29 11.41
C ASN A 443 -2.30 -12.96 10.70
N PHE A 444 -3.58 -12.66 10.50
CA PHE A 444 -4.01 -11.48 9.75
C PHE A 444 -5.05 -10.65 10.51
N VAL A 445 -4.97 -9.32 10.38
CA VAL A 445 -5.99 -8.39 10.88
C VAL A 445 -6.69 -7.75 9.70
N PHE A 446 -7.97 -8.06 9.51
CA PHE A 446 -8.80 -7.38 8.52
C PHE A 446 -9.59 -6.26 9.19
N ALA A 447 -9.75 -5.12 8.50
CA ALA A 447 -10.50 -3.98 9.01
C ALA A 447 -11.87 -3.89 8.34
N MET A 448 -12.90 -3.59 9.14
CA MET A 448 -14.20 -3.16 8.66
C MET A 448 -14.20 -1.62 8.65
N ASN A 449 -14.16 -1.01 7.47
CA ASN A 449 -14.08 0.44 7.34
C ASN A 449 -15.48 1.05 7.24
N PHE A 450 -15.90 1.78 8.28
CA PHE A 450 -17.21 2.42 8.34
C PHE A 450 -17.35 3.63 7.39
N ILE A 451 -16.24 4.26 6.99
CA ILE A 451 -16.25 5.40 6.05
C ILE A 451 -16.67 4.92 4.65
N THR A 452 -16.15 3.76 4.23
CA THR A 452 -16.36 3.21 2.87
C THR A 452 -17.39 2.09 2.84
N SER A 453 -17.73 1.52 4.00
CA SER A 453 -18.58 0.33 4.17
C SER A 453 -18.04 -0.91 3.43
N ILE A 454 -16.71 -1.08 3.43
CA ILE A 454 -16.03 -2.23 2.81
C ILE A 454 -15.15 -2.95 3.83
N ARG A 455 -15.02 -4.27 3.66
CA ARG A 455 -13.98 -5.04 4.32
C ARG A 455 -12.64 -4.78 3.62
N GLU A 456 -11.67 -4.28 4.35
CA GLU A 456 -10.34 -3.96 3.83
C GLU A 456 -9.39 -5.15 3.89
N SER A 457 -8.36 -5.10 3.05
CA SER A 457 -7.26 -6.08 3.02
C SER A 457 -6.44 -6.04 4.31
N PRO A 458 -5.83 -7.14 4.76
CA PRO A 458 -4.85 -7.11 5.86
C PRO A 458 -3.66 -6.22 5.55
N CYS A 459 -3.30 -6.08 4.26
CA CYS A 459 -2.26 -5.16 3.83
C CYS A 459 -2.61 -3.71 4.22
N THR A 460 -3.88 -3.34 4.19
CA THR A 460 -4.34 -2.00 4.59
C THR A 460 -4.10 -1.76 6.08
N SER A 461 -4.51 -2.70 6.94
CA SER A 461 -4.26 -2.62 8.39
C SER A 461 -2.76 -2.54 8.72
N GLU A 462 -1.96 -3.30 7.97
CA GLU A 462 -0.51 -3.36 8.18
C GLU A 462 0.18 -2.07 7.76
N ALA A 463 -0.11 -1.56 6.56
CA ALA A 463 0.43 -0.30 6.09
C ALA A 463 -0.03 0.89 6.96
N LEU A 464 -1.29 0.92 7.43
CA LEU A 464 -1.76 1.92 8.38
C LEU A 464 -0.99 1.86 9.71
N SER A 465 -0.66 0.67 10.21
CA SER A 465 0.16 0.51 11.42
C SER A 465 1.56 1.11 11.25
N GLN A 466 2.17 0.94 10.08
CA GLN A 466 3.45 1.57 9.74
C GLN A 466 3.36 3.11 9.73
N VAL A 467 2.21 3.69 9.33
CA VAL A 467 2.02 5.15 9.39
C VAL A 467 2.06 5.65 10.83
N PHE A 468 1.35 4.98 11.74
CA PHE A 468 1.39 5.33 13.17
C PHE A 468 2.82 5.25 13.71
N GLU A 469 3.51 4.13 13.46
CA GLU A 469 4.87 3.92 13.94
C GLU A 469 5.83 5.00 13.45
N LYS A 470 5.82 5.32 12.15
CA LYS A 470 6.70 6.34 11.58
C LYS A 470 6.47 7.73 12.16
N ILE A 471 5.21 8.15 12.33
CA ILE A 471 4.90 9.48 12.90
C ILE A 471 5.26 9.55 14.39
N VAL A 472 4.99 8.49 15.14
CA VAL A 472 5.29 8.44 16.58
C VAL A 472 6.81 8.57 16.81
N VAL A 473 7.57 7.89 15.98
CA VAL A 473 9.03 7.84 16.05
C VAL A 473 9.65 9.13 15.54
N ASP A 474 9.14 9.66 14.43
CA ASP A 474 9.63 10.90 13.85
C ASP A 474 8.47 11.89 13.72
N PRO A 475 8.18 12.64 14.80
CA PRO A 475 7.13 13.66 14.80
C PRO A 475 7.29 14.72 13.71
N ALA A 476 8.50 14.92 13.17
CA ALA A 476 8.73 15.84 12.06
C ALA A 476 8.08 15.36 10.76
N LEU A 477 7.70 14.08 10.65
CA LEU A 477 6.93 13.54 9.53
C LEU A 477 5.43 13.84 9.65
N ALA A 478 4.93 14.20 10.84
CA ALA A 478 3.51 14.42 11.07
C ALA A 478 2.88 15.48 10.16
N PRO A 479 3.52 16.66 9.94
CA PRO A 479 2.99 17.67 9.02
C PRO A 479 2.79 17.13 7.61
N LEU A 480 3.65 16.23 7.12
CA LEU A 480 3.50 15.61 5.80
C LEU A 480 2.20 14.79 5.72
N ILE A 481 1.88 14.04 6.77
CA ILE A 481 0.68 13.19 6.81
C ILE A 481 -0.57 14.03 7.07
N PHE A 482 -0.57 14.87 8.11
CA PHE A 482 -1.70 15.73 8.42
C PHE A 482 -1.96 16.81 7.38
N GLY A 483 -0.96 17.07 6.53
CA GLY A 483 -1.09 17.88 5.34
C GLY A 483 -1.91 17.24 4.24
N LEU A 484 -2.24 15.94 4.26
CA LEU A 484 -3.09 15.25 3.27
C LEU A 484 -4.58 15.40 3.58
N TYR A 485 -5.43 15.10 2.58
CA TYR A 485 -6.88 15.23 2.69
C TYR A 485 -7.49 14.18 3.62
N ALA A 486 -8.13 14.59 4.71
CA ALA A 486 -8.74 13.69 5.69
C ALA A 486 -10.24 13.44 5.45
N GLY A 487 -10.80 13.89 4.33
CA GLY A 487 -12.23 13.77 4.06
C GLY A 487 -13.04 15.01 4.46
N PRO A 488 -14.35 15.01 4.14
CA PRO A 488 -15.21 16.19 4.21
C PRO A 488 -15.54 16.65 5.65
N ASN A 489 -15.25 15.83 6.66
CA ASN A 489 -15.51 16.15 8.07
C ASN A 489 -14.30 16.84 8.74
N TYR A 490 -13.22 17.07 8.00
CA TYR A 490 -12.01 17.72 8.50
C TYR A 490 -11.76 19.02 7.72
N PRO A 491 -11.01 19.98 8.29
CA PRO A 491 -10.61 21.18 7.58
C PRO A 491 -9.85 20.84 6.28
N ASP A 492 -9.96 21.73 5.31
CA ASP A 492 -9.18 21.65 4.09
C ASP A 492 -7.67 21.59 4.41
N PRO A 493 -6.91 20.78 3.67
CA PRO A 493 -5.47 20.70 3.88
C PRO A 493 -4.76 22.01 3.47
N PRO A 494 -3.53 22.26 3.93
CA PRO A 494 -2.77 23.47 3.58
C PRO A 494 -2.63 23.68 2.06
N SER A 495 -2.55 24.92 1.58
CA SER A 495 -2.40 25.22 0.14
C SER A 495 -1.09 24.69 -0.47
N GLU A 496 -0.03 24.64 0.34
CA GLU A 496 1.31 24.22 -0.07
C GLU A 496 1.61 22.80 0.40
N TYR A 497 2.45 22.09 -0.35
CA TYR A 497 2.95 20.77 0.04
C TYR A 497 4.34 20.52 -0.60
N PRO A 498 5.31 19.97 0.16
CA PRO A 498 5.22 19.62 1.58
C PRO A 498 5.14 20.88 2.47
N PRO A 499 4.45 20.83 3.62
CA PRO A 499 4.47 21.93 4.58
C PRO A 499 5.89 22.12 5.15
N SER A 500 6.17 23.32 5.68
CA SER A 500 7.43 23.59 6.38
C SER A 500 7.59 22.65 7.57
N ILE A 501 8.67 21.85 7.56
CA ILE A 501 8.99 20.91 8.63
C ILE A 501 9.84 21.62 9.69
N SER A 502 9.40 21.58 10.95
CA SER A 502 10.24 22.02 12.08
C SER A 502 11.37 21.01 12.30
N THR A 503 12.62 21.47 12.30
CA THR A 503 13.83 20.63 12.44
C THR A 503 14.24 20.39 13.90
N GLY A 504 13.36 20.66 14.87
CA GLY A 504 13.71 20.71 16.29
C GLY A 504 13.44 19.45 17.11
N THR A 505 12.64 18.50 16.63
CA THR A 505 12.19 17.35 17.42
C THR A 505 13.20 16.19 17.30
N ARG A 506 13.76 15.76 18.43
CA ARG A 506 14.75 14.67 18.49
C ARG A 506 14.20 13.50 19.30
N LEU A 507 14.07 12.34 18.66
CA LEU A 507 13.64 11.14 19.38
C LEU A 507 14.78 10.61 20.27
N HIS A 508 14.71 10.91 21.57
CA HIS A 508 15.66 10.39 22.54
C HIS A 508 15.26 9.08 23.20
N ASN A 509 13.96 8.75 23.28
CA ASN A 509 13.46 7.47 23.83
C ASN A 509 12.20 7.05 23.06
N PRO A 510 12.12 5.82 22.50
CA PRO A 510 10.94 5.35 21.77
C PRO A 510 9.62 5.31 22.54
N ARG A 511 9.66 5.44 23.88
CA ARG A 511 8.47 5.48 24.75
C ARG A 511 7.99 6.90 25.10
N ILE A 512 8.73 7.93 24.71
CA ILE A 512 8.34 9.31 24.94
C ILE A 512 7.73 9.84 23.64
N HIS A 513 6.47 10.26 23.71
CA HIS A 513 5.72 10.78 22.58
C HIS A 513 5.57 12.29 22.73
N GLU A 514 6.30 13.05 21.91
CA GLU A 514 6.28 14.53 21.94
C GLU A 514 5.09 15.13 21.18
N LEU A 515 4.43 14.32 20.34
CA LEU A 515 3.31 14.71 19.52
C LEU A 515 2.04 13.98 19.97
N ASP A 516 0.97 14.74 20.15
CA ASP A 516 -0.37 14.20 20.32
C ASP A 516 -0.88 13.62 18.99
N LEU A 517 -1.32 12.36 19.03
CA LEU A 517 -1.69 11.61 17.84
C LEU A 517 -3.20 11.47 17.71
N ASP A 518 -3.77 12.23 16.79
CA ASP A 518 -5.15 12.05 16.35
C ASP A 518 -5.25 10.83 15.43
N THR A 519 -5.53 9.68 16.05
CA THR A 519 -5.62 8.40 15.34
C THR A 519 -6.79 8.33 14.37
N GLN A 520 -7.89 9.03 14.67
CA GLN A 520 -9.05 9.05 13.79
C GLN A 520 -8.76 9.84 12.52
N ARG A 521 -8.08 10.98 12.63
CA ARG A 521 -7.64 11.75 11.46
C ARG A 521 -6.68 10.96 10.59
N ILE A 522 -5.71 10.25 11.18
CA ILE A 522 -4.78 9.39 10.43
C ILE A 522 -5.52 8.26 9.68
N GLU A 523 -6.47 7.59 10.33
CA GLU A 523 -7.33 6.58 9.69
C GLU A 523 -8.09 7.14 8.48
N ASN A 524 -8.65 8.35 8.64
CA ASN A 524 -9.37 9.02 7.57
C ASN A 524 -8.42 9.41 6.42
N ILE A 525 -7.28 10.03 6.72
CA ILE A 525 -6.23 10.35 5.74
C ILE A 525 -5.87 9.10 4.94
N TYR A 526 -5.57 7.98 5.61
CA TYR A 526 -5.22 6.75 4.92
C TYR A 526 -6.37 6.28 4.01
N THR A 527 -7.60 6.27 4.51
CA THR A 527 -8.80 5.84 3.75
C THR A 527 -9.00 6.62 2.45
N TYR A 528 -8.76 7.94 2.48
CA TYR A 528 -8.94 8.83 1.33
C TYR A 528 -7.75 8.90 0.38
N ASN A 529 -6.55 8.48 0.81
CA ASN A 529 -5.31 8.71 0.05
C ASN A 529 -4.54 7.43 -0.32
N ALA A 530 -4.92 6.27 0.23
CA ALA A 530 -4.23 5.02 -0.05
C ALA A 530 -4.51 4.49 -1.47
N PHE A 531 -3.49 3.87 -2.03
CA PHE A 531 -3.47 3.22 -3.34
C PHE A 531 -3.37 1.70 -3.16
N ASN A 532 -3.89 0.98 -4.15
CA ASN A 532 -3.66 -0.46 -4.30
C ASN A 532 -2.62 -0.65 -5.42
N PRO A 533 -1.32 -0.71 -5.09
CA PRO A 533 -0.29 -0.76 -6.12
C PRO A 533 -0.42 -2.04 -6.95
N SER A 534 -0.45 -1.91 -8.27
CA SER A 534 -0.38 -3.05 -9.18
C SER A 534 1.01 -3.07 -9.80
N ALA A 535 1.74 -4.17 -9.61
CA ALA A 535 3.03 -4.33 -10.23
C ALA A 535 2.90 -4.28 -11.76
N LEU A 536 3.89 -3.67 -12.40
CA LEU A 536 4.15 -3.80 -13.81
C LEU A 536 4.58 -5.24 -14.06
N GLU A 537 3.73 -5.97 -14.76
CA GLU A 537 3.88 -7.41 -15.00
C GLU A 537 4.18 -7.67 -16.47
N ASP A 538 4.69 -8.87 -16.75
CA ASP A 538 4.67 -9.44 -18.10
C ASP A 538 3.28 -9.99 -18.44
N ASP A 539 3.00 -10.14 -19.73
CA ASP A 539 1.70 -10.60 -20.22
C ASP A 539 1.30 -11.99 -19.64
N ALA A 540 2.29 -12.84 -19.29
CA ALA A 540 2.03 -14.18 -18.74
C ALA A 540 1.55 -14.15 -17.28
N SER A 541 1.97 -13.14 -16.51
CA SER A 541 1.65 -12.98 -15.10
C SER A 541 0.30 -12.27 -14.89
N MET A 542 -0.12 -11.42 -15.82
CA MET A 542 -1.41 -10.72 -15.77
C MET A 542 -2.63 -11.66 -15.65
N ALA A 543 -2.50 -12.92 -16.10
CA ALA A 543 -3.56 -13.93 -16.05
C ALA A 543 -3.73 -14.62 -14.68
N ARG A 544 -2.84 -14.37 -13.71
CA ARG A 544 -2.79 -15.07 -12.41
C ARG A 544 -2.97 -14.11 -11.22
N LYS A 545 -4.02 -13.29 -11.21
CA LYS A 545 -4.26 -12.43 -10.04
C LYS A 545 -5.03 -13.18 -8.96
N ASP A 546 -4.36 -13.39 -7.83
CA ASP A 546 -5.04 -13.63 -6.56
C ASP A 546 -5.72 -12.31 -6.14
N THR A 547 -7.04 -12.32 -6.03
CA THR A 547 -7.86 -11.12 -5.84
C THR A 547 -8.32 -10.93 -4.39
N ASP A 548 -8.05 -11.89 -3.51
CA ASP A 548 -8.64 -11.89 -2.17
C ASP A 548 -7.89 -10.96 -1.19
N THR A 549 -6.62 -10.67 -1.45
CA THR A 549 -5.78 -9.83 -0.59
C THR A 549 -4.98 -8.81 -1.42
N PRO A 550 -5.56 -7.67 -1.85
CA PRO A 550 -4.82 -6.67 -2.59
C PRO A 550 -3.75 -5.98 -1.71
N PRO A 551 -2.61 -5.56 -2.29
CA PRO A 551 -1.63 -4.74 -1.58
C PRO A 551 -2.21 -3.35 -1.25
N SER A 552 -1.60 -2.66 -0.29
CA SER A 552 -2.00 -1.30 0.10
C SER A 552 -0.79 -0.42 0.37
N ALA A 553 -0.82 0.83 -0.09
CA ALA A 553 0.25 1.78 0.12
C ALA A 553 -0.24 3.23 0.18
N LEU A 554 0.38 4.05 1.02
CA LEU A 554 0.20 5.50 1.07
C LEU A 554 1.41 6.17 0.44
N TYR A 555 1.19 6.97 -0.61
CA TYR A 555 2.24 7.74 -1.28
C TYR A 555 1.97 9.23 -1.09
N LEU A 556 2.95 9.99 -0.62
CA LEU A 556 2.72 11.39 -0.24
C LEU A 556 2.34 12.29 -1.41
N LEU A 557 3.27 12.52 -2.34
CA LEU A 557 3.03 13.42 -3.48
C LEU A 557 1.98 12.88 -4.48
N PRO A 558 1.94 11.56 -4.81
CA PRO A 558 0.87 11.00 -5.64
C PRO A 558 -0.55 11.22 -5.12
N SER A 559 -0.75 11.29 -3.80
CA SER A 559 -2.06 11.58 -3.20
C SER A 559 -2.58 13.01 -3.49
N LEU A 560 -1.76 13.87 -4.09
CA LEU A 560 -2.14 15.25 -4.42
C LEU A 560 -2.66 15.43 -5.86
N PHE A 561 -2.53 14.41 -6.70
CA PHE A 561 -3.06 14.45 -8.06
C PHE A 561 -4.56 14.26 -8.01
N ASN A 562 -5.33 15.23 -8.52
CA ASN A 562 -6.78 15.12 -8.58
C ASN A 562 -7.24 14.09 -9.63
N HIS A 563 -8.51 13.72 -9.54
CA HIS A 563 -9.09 12.71 -10.40
C HIS A 563 -9.62 13.26 -11.73
N ALA A 564 -9.34 12.54 -12.82
CA ALA A 564 -10.21 12.51 -13.99
C ALA A 564 -10.28 11.07 -14.53
N CYS A 565 -11.46 10.61 -14.98
CA CYS A 565 -11.56 9.26 -15.56
C CYS A 565 -10.76 9.11 -16.86
N SER A 566 -10.59 10.22 -17.59
CA SER A 566 -9.60 10.37 -18.66
C SER A 566 -8.48 11.24 -18.09
N GLY A 567 -7.61 10.63 -17.30
CA GLY A 567 -6.48 11.33 -16.66
C GLY A 567 -5.49 11.84 -17.70
N SER A 568 -4.91 13.01 -17.45
CA SER A 568 -3.80 13.54 -18.25
C SER A 568 -2.44 12.89 -17.93
N ALA A 569 -2.42 12.05 -16.91
CA ALA A 569 -1.30 11.18 -16.57
C ALA A 569 -1.79 9.77 -16.21
N THR A 570 -0.87 8.81 -16.31
CA THR A 570 -1.05 7.42 -15.91
C THR A 570 0.01 7.04 -14.90
N TRP A 571 -0.25 5.97 -14.15
CA TRP A 571 0.67 5.47 -13.14
C TRP A 571 0.72 3.94 -13.16
N PHE A 572 1.87 3.41 -12.78
CA PHE A 572 2.14 1.99 -12.62
C PHE A 572 3.15 1.80 -11.50
N ASN A 573 3.30 0.58 -11.00
CA ASN A 573 4.27 0.31 -9.95
C ASN A 573 5.35 -0.67 -10.39
N PHE A 574 6.60 -0.34 -10.10
CA PHE A 574 7.63 -1.36 -9.93
C PHE A 574 7.55 -1.84 -8.48
N ARG A 575 6.71 -2.85 -8.23
CA ARG A 575 6.34 -3.33 -6.89
C ARG A 575 5.87 -2.20 -5.96
N ASN A 576 6.77 -1.66 -5.13
CA ASN A 576 6.49 -0.60 -4.16
C ASN A 576 6.75 0.80 -4.68
N VAL A 577 7.38 0.96 -5.83
CA VAL A 577 7.73 2.26 -6.40
C VAL A 577 6.66 2.65 -7.42
N MET A 578 6.03 3.82 -7.24
CA MET A 578 5.08 4.37 -8.20
C MET A 578 5.82 5.22 -9.23
N VAL A 579 5.47 5.05 -10.49
CA VAL A 579 5.97 5.88 -11.60
C VAL A 579 4.78 6.52 -12.28
N ILE A 580 4.88 7.84 -12.52
CA ILE A 580 3.84 8.64 -13.17
C ILE A 580 4.40 9.28 -14.42
N ARG A 581 3.70 9.11 -15.54
CA ARG A 581 4.00 9.72 -16.84
C ARG A 581 2.77 10.42 -17.39
N THR A 582 2.97 11.49 -18.15
CA THR A 582 1.84 12.13 -18.83
C THR A 582 1.42 11.35 -20.07
N THR A 583 0.12 11.30 -20.34
CA THR A 583 -0.48 10.58 -21.49
C THR A 583 -0.87 11.52 -22.64
N LYS A 584 -0.60 12.82 -22.50
CA LYS A 584 -0.87 13.86 -23.49
C LYS A 584 0.17 14.97 -23.39
N ASP A 585 0.24 15.81 -24.42
CA ASP A 585 0.93 17.09 -24.34
C ASP A 585 0.22 18.00 -23.33
N LEU A 586 0.98 18.51 -22.37
CA LEU A 586 0.51 19.45 -21.34
C LEU A 586 1.06 20.85 -21.61
N SER A 587 0.22 21.85 -21.36
CA SER A 587 0.63 23.25 -21.32
C SER A 587 1.16 23.61 -19.93
N GLU A 588 2.00 24.65 -19.84
CA GLU A 588 2.39 25.20 -18.53
C GLU A 588 1.16 25.64 -17.73
N GLY A 589 1.13 25.29 -16.44
CA GLY A 589 0.01 25.58 -15.54
C GLY A 589 -1.19 24.65 -15.69
N GLU A 590 -1.21 23.73 -16.65
CA GLU A 590 -2.29 22.76 -16.81
C GLU A 590 -2.33 21.76 -15.64
N GLU A 591 -3.55 21.47 -15.14
CA GLU A 591 -3.76 20.49 -14.07
C GLU A 591 -3.47 19.06 -14.56
N ILE A 592 -2.66 18.35 -13.77
CA ILE A 592 -2.32 16.97 -14.02
C ILE A 592 -3.22 16.07 -13.17
N THR A 593 -3.93 15.16 -13.83
CA THR A 593 -4.95 14.32 -13.22
C THR A 593 -4.69 12.83 -13.42
N LEU A 594 -5.05 12.03 -12.42
CA LEU A 594 -4.93 10.56 -12.45
C LEU A 594 -6.31 9.87 -12.41
N PRO A 595 -6.47 8.72 -13.07
CA PRO A 595 -7.66 7.91 -12.91
C PRO A 595 -7.64 7.19 -11.55
N TYR A 596 -8.63 7.45 -10.70
CA TYR A 596 -8.87 6.77 -9.41
C TYR A 596 -9.79 5.56 -9.58
N ALA A 597 -10.57 5.54 -10.67
CA ALA A 597 -11.59 4.54 -10.93
C ALA A 597 -11.52 4.10 -12.39
N GLY A 598 -11.62 2.79 -12.60
CA GLY A 598 -11.88 2.18 -13.90
C GLY A 598 -13.34 1.77 -14.04
N GLY A 599 -13.75 1.42 -15.25
CA GLY A 599 -15.09 0.91 -15.51
C GLY A 599 -15.61 1.29 -16.89
N ALA A 600 -16.51 0.47 -17.42
CA ALA A 600 -17.09 0.61 -18.75
C ALA A 600 -17.81 1.94 -18.96
N THR A 601 -18.52 2.41 -17.92
CA THR A 601 -19.32 3.62 -17.97
C THR A 601 -19.17 4.46 -16.71
N TYR A 602 -19.68 5.70 -16.74
CA TYR A 602 -19.66 6.56 -15.56
C TYR A 602 -20.39 5.94 -14.36
N LEU A 603 -21.36 5.05 -14.59
CA LEU A 603 -22.08 4.34 -13.51
C LEU A 603 -21.15 3.44 -12.69
N ASP A 604 -20.19 2.78 -13.34
CA ASP A 604 -19.22 1.93 -12.66
C ASP A 604 -18.19 2.78 -11.92
N ARG A 605 -17.67 3.80 -12.61
CA ARG A 605 -16.66 4.71 -12.06
C ARG A 605 -17.20 5.48 -10.86
N GLN A 606 -18.44 5.95 -10.91
CA GLN A 606 -19.08 6.70 -9.82
C GLN A 606 -19.23 5.88 -8.53
N LYS A 607 -19.37 4.55 -8.61
CA LYS A 607 -19.43 3.68 -7.42
C LYS A 607 -18.14 3.72 -6.60
N VAL A 608 -17.00 3.79 -7.28
CA VAL A 608 -15.67 3.91 -6.65
C VAL A 608 -15.44 5.36 -6.21
N LEU A 609 -15.79 6.32 -7.07
CA LEU A 609 -15.57 7.75 -6.82
C LEU A 609 -16.45 8.33 -5.72
N LYS A 610 -17.56 7.68 -5.33
CA LYS A 610 -18.48 8.17 -4.29
C LYS A 610 -17.79 8.60 -3.00
N LYS A 611 -16.65 7.97 -2.66
CA LYS A 611 -15.87 8.35 -1.47
C LYS A 611 -15.18 9.70 -1.67
N HIS A 612 -14.68 10.01 -2.86
CA HIS A 612 -13.94 11.24 -3.14
C HIS A 612 -14.81 12.40 -3.64
N MET A 613 -15.84 12.11 -4.44
CA MET A 613 -16.63 13.13 -5.12
C MET A 613 -18.02 12.64 -5.52
N LYS A 614 -18.98 13.58 -5.56
CA LYS A 614 -20.37 13.29 -5.94
C LYS A 614 -20.53 13.03 -7.44
N ILE A 615 -19.87 13.82 -8.28
CA ILE A 615 -19.95 13.72 -9.74
C ILE A 615 -18.56 14.03 -10.30
N CYS A 616 -18.07 13.18 -11.20
CA CYS A 616 -16.89 13.47 -12.01
C CYS A 616 -17.26 14.36 -13.21
N ASP A 617 -16.54 15.47 -13.34
CA ASP A 617 -16.73 16.52 -14.35
C ASP A 617 -15.89 16.34 -15.61
N CYS A 618 -15.11 15.25 -15.71
CA CYS A 618 -14.28 15.01 -16.89
C CYS A 618 -15.12 14.75 -18.15
N TRP A 619 -14.52 15.04 -19.32
CA TRP A 619 -15.17 14.90 -20.61
C TRP A 619 -15.72 13.48 -20.87
N LEU A 620 -15.04 12.43 -20.39
CA LEU A 620 -15.46 11.04 -20.60
C LEU A 620 -16.76 10.73 -19.84
N CYS A 621 -16.87 11.21 -18.60
CA CYS A 621 -18.07 11.04 -17.79
C CYS A 621 -19.22 11.92 -18.28
N ASP A 622 -18.91 13.14 -18.75
CA ASP A 622 -19.90 14.01 -19.39
C ASP A 622 -20.48 13.39 -20.65
N ALA A 623 -19.62 12.85 -21.52
CA ALA A 623 -20.04 12.17 -22.73
C ALA A 623 -20.93 10.95 -22.41
N ASP A 624 -20.57 10.14 -21.40
CA ASP A 624 -21.40 8.97 -21.04
C ASP A 624 -22.77 9.38 -20.50
N ARG A 625 -22.84 10.48 -19.74
CA ARG A 625 -24.13 11.03 -19.29
C ARG A 625 -24.99 11.51 -20.47
N LYS A 626 -24.38 12.13 -21.48
CA LYS A 626 -25.04 12.58 -22.71
C LYS A 626 -25.56 11.43 -23.57
N ASP A 627 -24.91 10.26 -23.54
CA ASP A 627 -25.44 9.04 -24.19
C ASP A 627 -26.70 8.51 -23.48
N GLY A 628 -26.90 8.86 -22.21
CA GLY A 628 -28.03 8.44 -21.41
C GLY A 628 -27.76 7.19 -20.58
N GLU A 629 -28.40 7.12 -19.42
CA GLU A 629 -28.16 6.06 -18.44
C GLU A 629 -28.58 4.67 -18.94
N ALA A 630 -29.69 4.56 -19.66
CA ALA A 630 -30.15 3.31 -20.25
C ALA A 630 -29.14 2.74 -21.25
N ALA A 631 -28.57 3.60 -22.10
CA ALA A 631 -27.54 3.23 -23.04
C ALA A 631 -26.25 2.78 -22.32
N CYS A 632 -25.85 3.45 -21.24
CA CYS A 632 -24.73 3.03 -20.40
C CYS A 632 -24.96 1.64 -19.77
N ARG A 633 -26.16 1.36 -19.24
CA ARG A 633 -26.49 0.03 -18.70
C ARG A 633 -26.43 -1.04 -19.79
N ARG A 634 -27.01 -0.75 -20.96
CA ARG A 634 -26.95 -1.66 -22.11
C ARG A 634 -25.53 -1.94 -22.56
N ARG A 635 -24.67 -0.92 -22.62
CA ARG A 635 -23.25 -1.05 -22.95
C ARG A 635 -22.53 -1.99 -21.99
N LYS A 636 -22.82 -1.88 -20.70
CA LYS A 636 -22.27 -2.77 -19.68
C LYS A 636 -22.73 -4.22 -19.87
N GLU A 637 -24.01 -4.45 -20.15
CA GLU A 637 -24.53 -5.79 -20.45
C GLU A 637 -23.84 -6.42 -21.67
N LEU A 638 -23.67 -5.64 -22.75
CA LEU A 638 -22.98 -6.10 -23.94
C LEU A 638 -21.51 -6.45 -23.65
N LEU A 639 -20.84 -5.64 -22.83
CA LEU A 639 -19.45 -5.91 -22.43
C LEU A 639 -19.30 -7.14 -21.53
N ALA A 640 -20.34 -7.58 -20.82
CA ALA A 640 -20.29 -8.80 -20.01
C ALA A 640 -20.08 -10.07 -20.87
N ARG A 641 -20.34 -10.00 -22.19
CA ARG A 641 -20.00 -11.09 -23.13
C ARG A 641 -18.49 -11.40 -23.12
N PHE A 642 -17.64 -10.43 -22.79
CA PHE A 642 -16.19 -10.62 -22.70
C PHE A 642 -15.75 -11.37 -21.43
N ASP A 643 -16.65 -11.56 -20.46
CA ASP A 643 -16.36 -12.34 -19.25
C ASP A 643 -16.39 -13.86 -19.54
N SER A 644 -16.98 -14.28 -20.68
CA SER A 644 -16.94 -15.66 -21.16
C SER A 644 -15.62 -15.97 -21.90
N PRO A 645 -15.02 -17.16 -21.72
CA PRO A 645 -13.83 -17.57 -22.43
C PRO A 645 -13.98 -17.43 -23.95
N ALA A 646 -12.89 -17.04 -24.64
CA ALA A 646 -12.89 -16.87 -26.09
C ALA A 646 -13.45 -18.05 -26.91
N PRO A 647 -13.20 -19.34 -26.55
CA PRO A 647 -13.73 -20.50 -27.27
C PRO A 647 -15.26 -20.61 -27.27
N ASP A 648 -15.93 -20.04 -26.26
CA ASP A 648 -17.37 -20.13 -26.08
C ASP A 648 -18.13 -19.02 -26.81
N ARG A 649 -17.40 -18.06 -27.40
CA ARG A 649 -17.97 -16.92 -28.12
C ARG A 649 -18.07 -17.23 -29.61
N ASP A 650 -19.23 -16.95 -30.21
CA ASP A 650 -19.36 -16.98 -31.67
C ASP A 650 -18.50 -15.88 -32.32
N MET A 651 -17.36 -16.31 -32.86
CA MET A 651 -16.37 -15.49 -33.56
C MET A 651 -16.62 -15.43 -35.08
N SER A 652 -17.83 -15.73 -35.55
CA SER A 652 -18.18 -15.54 -36.95
C SER A 652 -18.27 -14.04 -37.28
N VAL A 653 -17.90 -13.67 -38.51
CA VAL A 653 -18.00 -12.27 -39.00
C VAL A 653 -19.43 -11.72 -38.87
N PRO A 654 -20.51 -12.46 -39.19
CA PRO A 654 -21.88 -11.97 -38.96
C PRO A 654 -22.18 -11.68 -37.48
N ALA A 655 -21.79 -12.56 -36.56
CA ALA A 655 -22.07 -12.40 -35.13
C ALA A 655 -21.28 -11.24 -34.52
N THR A 656 -19.99 -11.13 -34.81
CA THR A 656 -19.14 -10.03 -34.35
C THR A 656 -19.54 -8.69 -34.95
N ARG A 657 -19.98 -8.65 -36.21
CA ARG A 657 -20.55 -7.44 -36.84
C ARG A 657 -21.88 -7.02 -36.21
N ALA A 658 -22.76 -7.98 -35.91
CA ALA A 658 -23.99 -7.70 -35.19
C ALA A 658 -23.70 -7.13 -33.79
N PHE A 659 -22.73 -7.70 -33.08
CA PHE A 659 -22.29 -7.22 -31.78
C PHE A 659 -21.73 -5.79 -31.84
N LEU A 660 -20.89 -5.48 -32.83
CA LEU A 660 -20.39 -4.11 -33.04
C LEU A 660 -21.54 -3.14 -33.29
N ARG A 661 -22.50 -3.48 -34.15
CA ARG A 661 -23.68 -2.63 -34.40
C ARG A 661 -24.48 -2.39 -33.12
N ASP A 662 -24.69 -3.42 -32.33
CA ASP A 662 -25.45 -3.32 -31.07
C ASP A 662 -24.69 -2.47 -30.03
N MET A 663 -23.35 -2.55 -30.01
CA MET A 663 -22.48 -1.69 -29.20
C MET A 663 -22.53 -0.23 -29.64
N GLU A 664 -22.43 0.02 -30.95
CA GLU A 664 -22.51 1.35 -31.55
C GLU A 664 -23.85 2.03 -31.29
N ALA A 665 -24.94 1.27 -31.29
CA ALA A 665 -26.27 1.75 -30.94
C ALA A 665 -26.38 2.26 -29.49
N THR A 666 -25.41 1.96 -28.62
CA THR A 666 -25.36 2.50 -27.25
C THR A 666 -24.71 3.88 -27.15
N TYR A 667 -24.21 4.46 -28.23
CA TYR A 667 -23.65 5.80 -28.24
C TYR A 667 -24.60 6.78 -28.91
N SER A 668 -24.66 8.01 -28.39
CA SER A 668 -25.38 9.09 -29.08
C SER A 668 -24.80 9.31 -30.47
N THR A 669 -25.65 9.68 -31.42
CA THR A 669 -25.23 10.10 -32.77
C THR A 669 -24.29 11.30 -32.73
N THR A 670 -24.31 12.08 -31.64
CA THR A 670 -23.43 13.25 -31.42
C THR A 670 -22.16 12.95 -30.61
N ARG A 671 -21.90 11.69 -30.20
CA ARG A 671 -20.77 11.30 -29.31
C ARG A 671 -19.38 11.63 -29.88
N GLY A 672 -19.25 11.77 -31.19
CA GLY A 672 -17.96 11.81 -31.86
C GLY A 672 -17.23 10.46 -31.84
N PRO A 673 -15.92 10.43 -32.18
CA PRO A 673 -15.17 9.19 -32.39
C PRO A 673 -14.75 8.46 -31.10
N LEU A 674 -14.69 9.14 -29.96
CA LEU A 674 -14.22 8.55 -28.70
C LEU A 674 -15.28 7.64 -28.06
N ARG A 675 -15.20 6.35 -28.40
CA ARG A 675 -16.17 5.29 -28.07
C ARG A 675 -15.47 4.06 -27.46
N PRO A 676 -15.02 4.12 -26.19
CA PRO A 676 -14.11 3.12 -25.63
C PRO A 676 -14.62 1.69 -25.62
N ALA A 677 -15.92 1.47 -25.42
CA ALA A 677 -16.50 0.12 -25.49
C ALA A 677 -16.56 -0.43 -26.92
N SER A 678 -16.72 0.44 -27.93
CA SER A 678 -16.70 0.03 -29.34
C SER A 678 -15.32 -0.46 -29.76
N ALA A 679 -14.24 0.05 -29.15
CA ALA A 679 -12.89 -0.42 -29.43
C ALA A 679 -12.74 -1.93 -29.25
N LYS A 680 -13.33 -2.49 -28.18
CA LYS A 680 -13.32 -3.95 -27.95
C LYS A 680 -14.14 -4.70 -29.00
N ALA A 681 -15.29 -4.15 -29.40
CA ALA A 681 -16.15 -4.78 -30.41
C ALA A 681 -15.50 -4.76 -31.81
N HIS A 682 -14.87 -3.65 -32.19
CA HIS A 682 -14.06 -3.54 -33.40
C HIS A 682 -12.91 -4.56 -33.39
N HIS A 683 -12.19 -4.69 -32.26
CA HIS A 683 -11.11 -5.67 -32.15
C HIS A 683 -11.59 -7.13 -32.25
N GLU A 684 -12.78 -7.48 -31.73
CA GLU A 684 -13.36 -8.81 -31.95
C GLU A 684 -13.67 -9.07 -33.42
N LEU A 685 -14.27 -8.09 -34.12
CA LEU A 685 -14.56 -8.20 -35.54
C LEU A 685 -13.26 -8.31 -36.36
N ALA A 686 -12.23 -7.54 -36.00
CA ALA A 686 -10.90 -7.66 -36.58
C ALA A 686 -10.32 -9.07 -36.38
N THR A 687 -10.46 -9.63 -35.18
CA THR A 687 -10.02 -11.00 -34.86
C THR A 687 -10.78 -12.03 -35.69
N ALA A 688 -12.09 -11.87 -35.89
CA ALA A 688 -12.88 -12.73 -36.77
C ALA A 688 -12.39 -12.69 -38.22
N PHE A 689 -12.00 -11.51 -38.72
CA PHE A 689 -11.38 -11.37 -40.05
C PHE A 689 -10.00 -12.02 -40.13
N VAL A 690 -9.16 -11.87 -39.11
CA VAL A 690 -7.83 -12.51 -39.04
C VAL A 690 -7.96 -14.04 -39.00
N ILE A 691 -8.97 -14.58 -38.32
CA ILE A 691 -9.27 -16.03 -38.35
C ILE A 691 -9.63 -16.46 -39.78
N LYS A 692 -10.49 -15.71 -40.48
CA LYS A 692 -10.81 -16.00 -41.89
C LYS A 692 -9.61 -15.86 -42.83
N MET A 693 -8.70 -14.93 -42.53
CA MET A 693 -7.47 -14.69 -43.30
C MET A 693 -6.60 -15.95 -43.39
N GLN A 694 -6.67 -16.86 -42.41
CA GLN A 694 -5.95 -18.14 -42.46
C GLN A 694 -6.33 -19.00 -43.67
N ARG A 695 -7.53 -18.82 -44.22
CA ARG A 695 -8.02 -19.54 -45.40
C ARG A 695 -8.05 -18.67 -46.65
N ASP A 696 -8.29 -17.37 -46.49
CA ASP A 696 -8.41 -16.41 -47.59
C ASP A 696 -7.74 -15.07 -47.22
N PRO A 697 -6.54 -14.78 -47.74
CA PRO A 697 -5.79 -13.56 -47.44
C PRO A 697 -6.55 -12.26 -47.73
N SER A 698 -7.60 -12.28 -48.56
CA SER A 698 -8.39 -11.10 -48.91
C SER A 698 -9.16 -10.48 -47.74
N PHE A 699 -9.27 -11.17 -46.60
CA PHE A 699 -9.85 -10.66 -45.36
C PHE A 699 -8.89 -9.84 -44.48
N GLY A 700 -7.58 -9.86 -44.77
CA GLY A 700 -6.56 -9.13 -44.02
C GLY A 700 -6.82 -7.62 -43.95
N PRO A 701 -7.11 -6.93 -45.07
CA PRO A 701 -7.42 -5.50 -45.10
C PRO A 701 -8.57 -5.09 -44.18
N GLN A 702 -9.65 -5.87 -44.13
CA GLN A 702 -10.80 -5.63 -43.25
C GLN A 702 -10.40 -5.78 -41.79
N GLY A 703 -9.60 -6.81 -41.46
CA GLY A 703 -9.05 -6.97 -40.11
C GLY A 703 -8.20 -5.78 -39.65
N ILE A 704 -7.37 -5.25 -40.55
CA ILE A 704 -6.56 -4.04 -40.28
C ILE A 704 -7.45 -2.82 -40.07
N SER A 705 -8.42 -2.61 -40.97
CA SER A 705 -9.35 -1.46 -40.89
C SER A 705 -10.13 -1.43 -39.57
N GLU A 706 -10.60 -2.58 -39.11
CA GLU A 706 -11.36 -2.68 -37.85
C GLU A 706 -10.45 -2.46 -36.63
N ASN A 707 -9.21 -2.95 -36.65
CA ASN A 707 -8.24 -2.65 -35.59
C ASN A 707 -7.84 -1.16 -35.57
N ILE A 708 -7.72 -0.50 -36.73
CA ILE A 708 -7.52 0.95 -36.81
C ILE A 708 -8.70 1.69 -36.17
N ALA A 709 -9.94 1.32 -36.52
CA ALA A 709 -11.13 1.90 -35.90
C ALA A 709 -11.17 1.67 -34.37
N ALA A 710 -10.66 0.53 -33.89
CA ALA A 710 -10.52 0.27 -32.46
C ALA A 710 -9.56 1.25 -31.77
N LEU A 711 -8.44 1.60 -32.41
CA LEU A 711 -7.47 2.58 -31.90
C LEU A 711 -8.07 4.00 -31.88
N GLU A 712 -8.78 4.39 -32.94
CA GLU A 712 -9.47 5.68 -33.03
C GLU A 712 -10.55 5.84 -31.96
N CYS A 713 -11.29 4.76 -31.66
CA CYS A 713 -12.26 4.72 -30.56
C CYS A 713 -11.65 5.03 -29.18
N LEU A 714 -10.33 4.89 -29.04
CA LEU A 714 -9.56 5.13 -27.81
C LEU A 714 -8.75 6.42 -27.85
N GLY A 715 -8.88 7.21 -28.93
CA GLY A 715 -8.24 8.52 -29.07
C GLY A 715 -6.85 8.49 -29.69
N VAL A 716 -6.44 7.37 -30.28
CA VAL A 716 -5.25 7.33 -31.14
C VAL A 716 -5.63 7.94 -32.49
N VAL A 717 -4.86 8.93 -32.96
CA VAL A 717 -5.07 9.55 -34.27
C VAL A 717 -4.18 8.83 -35.29
N VAL A 718 -4.79 8.08 -36.23
CA VAL A 718 -4.06 7.35 -37.26
C VAL A 718 -3.84 8.27 -38.47
N GLN A 719 -2.58 8.43 -38.88
CA GLN A 719 -2.18 9.30 -39.99
C GLN A 719 -1.99 8.53 -41.30
N ASP A 720 -1.58 7.26 -41.22
CA ASP A 720 -1.48 6.35 -42.37
C ASP A 720 -2.47 5.20 -42.20
N SER A 721 -3.62 5.33 -42.86
CA SER A 721 -4.65 4.29 -42.94
C SER A 721 -4.57 3.47 -44.23
N GLY A 722 -3.44 3.49 -44.95
CA GLY A 722 -3.28 2.79 -46.22
C GLY A 722 -3.36 1.27 -46.07
N ILE A 723 -4.31 0.62 -46.76
CA ILE A 723 -4.56 -0.83 -46.65
C ILE A 723 -4.32 -1.60 -47.96
N ALA A 724 -4.01 -0.91 -49.07
CA ALA A 724 -3.65 -1.50 -50.38
C ALA A 724 -2.74 -0.55 -51.20
N GLY A 725 -2.02 -1.10 -52.19
CA GLY A 725 -1.15 -0.38 -53.14
C GLY A 725 0.34 -0.54 -52.85
N SER A 726 1.19 -0.55 -53.90
CA SER A 726 2.65 -0.51 -53.76
C SER A 726 3.01 0.69 -52.90
N GLY A 727 3.66 0.43 -51.75
CA GLY A 727 4.03 1.43 -50.74
C GLY A 727 5.04 2.47 -51.21
N GLU A 728 4.74 3.18 -52.29
CA GLU A 728 5.45 4.35 -52.78
C GLU A 728 4.62 5.60 -52.45
N SER A 729 4.65 5.99 -51.18
CA SER A 729 4.44 7.39 -50.81
C SER A 729 5.79 8.00 -50.50
N THR A 730 6.35 8.60 -51.54
CA THR A 730 7.25 9.77 -51.57
C THR A 730 7.88 10.23 -50.24
N LYS A 731 9.23 10.18 -50.25
CA LYS A 731 10.23 10.70 -49.29
C LYS A 731 10.65 9.73 -48.18
N ASP A 732 11.96 9.44 -48.21
CA ASP A 732 12.78 8.91 -47.13
C ASP A 732 12.46 9.51 -45.77
N ASN A 733 11.45 8.98 -45.08
CA ASN A 733 11.22 9.29 -43.67
C ASN A 733 11.09 7.98 -42.92
N THR A 734 12.23 7.32 -42.72
CA THR A 734 12.42 6.09 -41.94
C THR A 734 11.95 6.19 -40.49
N THR A 735 11.53 7.38 -40.05
CA THR A 735 11.07 7.76 -38.70
C THR A 735 9.57 8.02 -38.59
N ALA A 736 8.78 8.03 -39.67
CA ALA A 736 7.36 8.36 -39.60
C ALA A 736 6.54 7.23 -38.94
N LEU A 737 5.86 7.55 -37.84
CA LEU A 737 4.88 6.67 -37.19
C LEU A 737 3.55 6.72 -37.95
N PRO A 738 2.79 5.62 -38.03
CA PRO A 738 1.45 5.60 -38.65
C PRO A 738 0.40 6.33 -37.79
N ILE A 739 0.80 6.85 -36.64
CA ILE A 739 -0.04 7.53 -35.65
C ILE A 739 0.56 8.89 -35.30
N ALA A 740 -0.30 9.85 -34.96
CA ALA A 740 0.11 11.15 -34.49
C ALA A 740 0.72 11.04 -33.08
N THR A 741 1.75 11.86 -32.82
CA THR A 741 2.45 11.90 -31.52
C THR A 741 2.16 13.17 -30.72
N ASP A 742 1.51 14.16 -31.33
CA ASP A 742 1.05 15.40 -30.70
C ASP A 742 -0.31 15.20 -30.03
N ILE A 743 -0.31 14.39 -28.97
CA ILE A 743 -1.54 13.96 -28.29
C ILE A 743 -2.14 15.09 -27.46
N LYS A 744 -3.25 15.68 -27.90
CA LYS A 744 -3.99 16.70 -27.11
C LYS A 744 -5.06 16.13 -26.19
N THR A 745 -5.60 14.97 -26.54
CA THR A 745 -6.62 14.26 -25.76
C THR A 745 -6.00 12.96 -25.23
N PRO A 746 -6.13 12.62 -23.94
CA PRO A 746 -5.51 11.42 -23.40
C PRO A 746 -5.93 10.16 -24.13
N ILE A 747 -4.95 9.31 -24.49
CA ILE A 747 -5.20 7.97 -25.03
C ILE A 747 -5.79 7.10 -23.91
N LEU A 748 -6.93 6.48 -24.18
CA LEU A 748 -7.60 5.59 -23.25
C LEU A 748 -7.07 4.17 -23.42
N HIS A 749 -6.84 3.47 -22.31
CA HIS A 749 -6.36 2.07 -22.31
C HIS A 749 -5.10 1.82 -23.18
N PRO A 750 -3.98 2.53 -22.93
CA PRO A 750 -2.77 2.42 -23.75
C PRO A 750 -2.24 0.98 -23.89
N ASP A 751 -2.29 0.18 -22.81
CA ASP A 751 -1.90 -1.25 -22.87
C ASP A 751 -2.73 -2.06 -23.91
N PHE A 752 -4.02 -1.76 -24.05
CA PHE A 752 -4.87 -2.40 -25.07
C PHE A 752 -4.49 -1.92 -26.47
N CYS A 753 -4.21 -0.61 -26.63
CA CYS A 753 -3.75 -0.06 -27.90
C CYS A 753 -2.45 -0.73 -28.38
N VAL A 754 -1.50 -1.00 -27.48
CA VAL A 754 -0.26 -1.74 -27.81
C VAL A 754 -0.57 -3.11 -28.42
N GLY A 755 -1.46 -3.90 -27.78
CA GLY A 755 -1.87 -5.21 -28.30
C GLY A 755 -2.55 -5.13 -29.68
N VAL A 756 -3.43 -4.15 -29.88
CA VAL A 756 -4.09 -3.91 -31.17
C VAL A 756 -3.09 -3.52 -32.25
N SER A 757 -2.14 -2.63 -31.96
CA SER A 757 -1.07 -2.23 -32.89
C SER A 757 -0.16 -3.39 -33.27
N LEU A 758 0.17 -4.29 -32.33
CA LEU A 758 0.91 -5.52 -32.62
C LEU A 758 0.11 -6.46 -33.55
N MET A 759 -1.20 -6.60 -33.34
CA MET A 759 -2.07 -7.38 -34.23
C MET A 759 -2.11 -6.82 -35.65
N ILE A 760 -2.16 -5.48 -35.80
CA ILE A 760 -2.07 -4.82 -37.11
C ILE A 760 -0.74 -5.17 -37.79
N SER A 761 0.39 -5.04 -37.07
CA SER A 761 1.70 -5.40 -37.59
C SER A 761 1.78 -6.87 -38.05
N ALA A 762 1.29 -7.81 -37.23
CA ALA A 762 1.25 -9.22 -37.58
C ALA A 762 0.43 -9.47 -38.85
N THR A 763 -0.69 -8.76 -39.02
CA THR A 763 -1.56 -8.89 -40.19
C THR A 763 -0.88 -8.36 -41.46
N PHE A 764 -0.24 -7.19 -41.41
CA PHE A 764 0.56 -6.68 -42.53
C PHE A 764 1.72 -7.61 -42.90
N LEU A 765 2.41 -8.17 -41.91
CA LEU A 765 3.52 -9.09 -42.15
C LEU A 765 3.04 -10.36 -42.89
N ARG A 766 1.88 -10.90 -42.50
CA ARG A 766 1.24 -12.02 -43.22
C ARG A 766 0.81 -11.67 -44.64
N LEU A 767 0.44 -10.42 -44.90
CA LEU A 767 0.18 -9.88 -46.25
C LEU A 767 1.46 -9.54 -47.03
N ARG A 768 2.65 -9.77 -46.46
CA ARG A 768 3.97 -9.41 -47.04
C ARG A 768 4.21 -7.91 -47.20
N GLU A 769 3.45 -7.08 -46.49
CA GLU A 769 3.61 -5.62 -46.43
C GLU A 769 4.61 -5.23 -45.34
N VAL A 770 5.89 -5.56 -45.56
CA VAL A 770 6.94 -5.50 -44.53
C VAL A 770 7.11 -4.09 -43.96
N GLN A 771 7.16 -3.05 -44.79
CA GLN A 771 7.39 -1.68 -44.31
C GLN A 771 6.26 -1.17 -43.41
N ARG A 772 5.00 -1.47 -43.76
CA ARG A 772 3.85 -1.14 -42.92
C ARG A 772 3.86 -1.92 -41.61
N ALA A 773 4.22 -3.20 -41.64
CA ALA A 773 4.41 -3.98 -40.42
C ALA A 773 5.49 -3.34 -39.51
N LYS A 774 6.64 -2.91 -40.06
CA LYS A 774 7.67 -2.19 -39.29
C LYS A 774 7.10 -0.92 -38.63
N ASN A 775 6.37 -0.10 -39.38
CA ASN A 775 5.79 1.14 -38.88
C ASN A 775 4.81 0.89 -37.70
N TRP A 776 4.02 -0.19 -37.75
CA TRP A 776 3.11 -0.57 -36.66
C TRP A 776 3.81 -1.20 -35.44
N ILE A 777 4.97 -1.85 -35.60
CA ILE A 777 5.84 -2.18 -34.45
C ILE A 777 6.32 -0.91 -33.76
N LYS A 778 6.78 0.09 -34.53
CA LYS A 778 7.23 1.38 -33.97
C LYS A 778 6.09 2.10 -33.25
N ALA A 779 4.87 2.08 -33.80
CA ALA A 779 3.67 2.61 -33.13
C ALA A 779 3.38 1.89 -31.81
N SER A 780 3.45 0.56 -31.80
CA SER A 780 3.25 -0.24 -30.59
C SER A 780 4.26 0.11 -29.51
N PHE A 781 5.53 0.31 -29.92
CA PHE A 781 6.60 0.71 -29.02
C PHE A 781 6.39 2.11 -28.45
N TRP A 782 6.00 3.07 -29.29
CA TRP A 782 5.70 4.44 -28.86
C TRP A 782 4.48 4.49 -27.91
N LEU A 783 3.42 3.72 -28.17
CA LEU A 783 2.25 3.61 -27.29
C LEU A 783 2.60 3.01 -25.91
N GLU A 784 3.52 2.05 -25.87
CA GLU A 784 4.07 1.55 -24.61
C GLU A 784 4.87 2.65 -23.91
N SER A 785 5.65 3.41 -24.66
CA SER A 785 6.61 4.32 -24.09
C SER A 785 5.97 5.54 -23.41
N ILE A 786 4.83 6.00 -23.93
CA ILE A 786 4.04 7.06 -23.29
C ILE A 786 3.44 6.63 -21.95
N SER A 787 3.29 5.32 -21.73
CA SER A 787 2.67 4.76 -20.54
C SER A 787 3.70 4.20 -19.55
N ALA A 788 4.51 3.23 -19.94
CA ALA A 788 5.54 2.60 -19.11
C ALA A 788 6.95 3.19 -19.32
N GLY A 789 7.29 3.55 -20.55
CA GLY A 789 8.66 3.98 -20.90
C GLY A 789 9.67 2.83 -20.82
N GLY A 790 10.92 3.15 -20.48
CA GLY A 790 11.97 2.15 -20.20
C GLY A 790 12.67 1.53 -21.41
N GLY A 791 12.36 1.99 -22.61
CA GLY A 791 13.07 1.60 -23.83
C GLY A 791 12.74 0.19 -24.34
N TRP A 792 13.43 -0.19 -25.43
CA TRP A 792 13.13 -1.41 -26.19
C TRP A 792 13.21 -2.67 -25.34
N GLU A 793 14.24 -2.78 -24.51
CA GLU A 793 14.47 -3.99 -23.73
C GLU A 793 13.36 -4.22 -22.69
N LEU A 794 12.83 -3.15 -22.08
CA LEU A 794 11.68 -3.28 -21.18
C LEU A 794 10.40 -3.67 -21.96
N PHE A 795 10.14 -3.04 -23.09
CA PHE A 795 9.02 -3.40 -23.97
C PHE A 795 9.08 -4.88 -24.36
N ARG A 796 10.26 -5.35 -24.80
CA ARG A 796 10.50 -6.74 -25.19
C ARG A 796 10.23 -7.71 -24.04
N LEU A 797 10.65 -7.37 -22.81
CA LEU A 797 10.42 -8.21 -21.63
C LEU A 797 8.93 -8.29 -21.27
N ARG A 798 8.24 -7.14 -21.23
CA ARG A 798 6.80 -7.09 -20.90
C ARG A 798 5.94 -7.80 -21.94
N ARG A 799 6.22 -7.55 -23.22
CA ARG A 799 5.42 -8.03 -24.37
C ARG A 799 5.92 -9.34 -24.95
N LYS A 800 6.83 -10.04 -24.27
CA LYS A 800 7.47 -11.25 -24.79
C LYS A 800 6.46 -12.29 -25.25
N GLN A 801 5.47 -12.60 -24.41
CA GLN A 801 4.46 -13.62 -24.73
C GLN A 801 3.60 -13.18 -25.92
N THR A 802 3.07 -11.95 -25.92
CA THR A 802 2.27 -11.43 -27.04
C THR A 802 3.06 -11.42 -28.35
N LEU A 803 4.33 -11.01 -28.33
CA LEU A 803 5.21 -11.05 -29.49
C LEU A 803 5.45 -12.47 -29.99
N GLN A 804 5.55 -13.46 -29.10
CA GLN A 804 5.69 -14.87 -29.47
C GLN A 804 4.39 -15.42 -30.07
N ASP A 805 3.25 -15.16 -29.44
CA ASP A 805 1.93 -15.61 -29.90
C ASP A 805 1.57 -15.06 -31.30
N LEU A 806 2.03 -13.84 -31.59
CA LEU A 806 1.85 -13.21 -32.90
C LEU A 806 2.97 -13.51 -33.91
N SER A 807 3.98 -14.30 -33.52
CA SER A 807 5.18 -14.58 -34.33
C SER A 807 5.92 -13.31 -34.78
N LEU A 808 5.97 -12.30 -33.91
CA LEU A 808 6.60 -11.00 -34.14
C LEU A 808 7.92 -10.80 -33.39
N LEU A 809 8.33 -11.71 -32.50
CA LEU A 809 9.48 -11.46 -31.60
C LEU A 809 10.78 -11.11 -32.36
N GLU A 810 11.21 -11.95 -33.30
CA GLU A 810 12.43 -11.72 -34.09
C GLU A 810 12.28 -10.52 -35.02
N PHE A 811 11.09 -10.33 -35.61
CA PHE A 811 10.78 -9.20 -36.47
C PHE A 811 10.85 -7.87 -35.70
N ALA A 812 10.30 -7.82 -34.50
CA ALA A 812 10.34 -6.62 -33.68
C ALA A 812 11.77 -6.31 -33.19
N GLN A 813 12.59 -7.34 -32.93
CA GLN A 813 14.01 -7.18 -32.63
C GLN A 813 14.80 -6.56 -33.80
N SER A 814 14.54 -6.98 -35.04
CA SER A 814 15.20 -6.37 -36.20
C SER A 814 14.79 -4.92 -36.41
N VAL A 815 13.50 -4.60 -36.22
CA VAL A 815 13.01 -3.21 -36.25
C VAL A 815 13.70 -2.34 -35.20
N ALA A 816 13.84 -2.84 -33.98
CA ALA A 816 14.52 -2.11 -32.91
C ALA A 816 16.00 -1.84 -33.21
N ALA A 817 16.70 -2.79 -33.84
CA ALA A 817 18.09 -2.61 -34.25
C ALA A 817 18.26 -1.57 -35.37
N GLU A 818 17.27 -1.44 -36.26
CA GLU A 818 17.27 -0.44 -37.35
C GLU A 818 16.91 0.97 -36.87
N THR A 819 16.27 1.10 -35.71
CA THR A 819 15.73 2.38 -35.22
C THR A 819 15.92 2.57 -33.72
N PRO A 820 17.17 2.77 -33.27
CA PRO A 820 17.48 2.98 -31.85
C PRO A 820 16.86 4.27 -31.28
N ASP A 821 16.58 5.26 -32.14
CA ASP A 821 16.18 6.62 -31.77
C ASP A 821 14.67 6.91 -31.95
N ILE A 822 13.76 5.95 -31.70
CA ILE A 822 12.29 6.21 -31.76
C ILE A 822 11.80 7.10 -30.58
N TYR A 823 12.71 7.82 -29.92
CA TYR A 823 12.45 8.70 -28.79
C TYR A 823 12.80 10.14 -29.08
#